data_AF-A0A409VYS0-F1
#
_entry.id   AF-A0A409VYS0-F1
#
_cell.length_a   1.000
_cell.length_b   1.000
_cell.length_c   1.000
_cell.angle_alpha   90.00
_cell.angle_beta   90.00
_cell.angle_gamma   90.00
#
_symmetry.space_group_name_H-M   'P 1'
#
loop_
_entity.id
_entity.type
_entity.pdbx_description
1 polymer ?
#
loop_
_entity_poly.entity_id
_entity_poly.type
_entity_poly.pdbx_seq_one_letter_code
_entity_poly.pdbx_strand_id
1 'polypeptide(L)'
;MQFTIYSVVVLCFLSPTAIALSAPQKARSAETCADPTTAVTFVQGFNIGQVAYALAPVAGYTAGITGSPTSGWVYQGEVFLGWDTQETSTVGLYRLFNPSTTDYISVVSTDGGPPSVSGFTVQGLLGFVYSTQVCGSIPLLGAFNAAAGSHYYTTKANDHAQLITSSGWVDAGVVAYVLPLSVACNTASAPPPQLSTPTTTLSPFHSNPDILDEILDFLTYSDDLEPFDPEDIPVIRLSRQNLLHVAMTCKAFLEPGFDRLWRSLDSLFPLLKVLPAFTRSDETWVLRGIISQAEWARFDWYARRVRRFTYSRDPDTLDIAMHVYFRLAQLHPPPLLPNLRHLYCPSTSQPDFLISGICLFLSPSLQCLDFGNISSVEDKLCGTLLHTLHCDGAEMEKIFLKGTGLSPDTISMVVKFEHLKVLELVGMGKALTLDVLEKIGALPWLVDLVLDFTENDTILPLLTKDLGLKDLKVLFITAPVAFVRSFLPKISTTSLEHFACSSPSHPPSDKKVLLEEVVQRWGQTLKKVYLIYQETQVEAGGPLLIENLPVSSLAPLLPLRNLESLRLDGYAMDLSDDDIQNFATAWPALTALALPYTPAAHPRPSINSLRTLAEQLPKLRQLRIPLNTSDSVPTFVSPGVPHALGHGHELEQLTVASGGESWELRDLLHFARHVDYLFPRLKGVFAYEGGGGHGRDRETDATRWMQVDELIMTYQAVRRETLSQLSRTSGS
;
A
#
# COMPACT_ATOMS: atom_id res chain seq x y z
N MET A 1 69.31 14.41 -18.00
CA MET A 1 69.07 15.55 -18.91
C MET A 1 67.82 15.25 -19.73
N GLN A 2 66.70 15.94 -19.46
CA GLN A 2 66.04 16.91 -20.38
C GLN A 2 66.30 16.73 -21.90
N PHE A 3 65.39 16.88 -22.88
CA PHE A 3 64.04 17.46 -23.02
C PHE A 3 63.43 16.87 -24.34
N THR A 4 62.16 16.42 -24.31
CA THR A 4 61.00 16.91 -25.11
C THR A 4 60.89 16.83 -26.67
N ILE A 5 59.89 16.05 -27.10
CA ILE A 5 58.75 16.26 -28.07
C ILE A 5 58.98 16.98 -29.41
N TYR A 6 58.57 16.34 -30.53
CA TYR A 6 57.62 16.89 -31.52
C TYR A 6 56.94 15.78 -32.37
N SER A 7 55.64 15.96 -32.57
CA SER A 7 54.66 15.10 -33.27
C SER A 7 54.75 15.16 -34.81
N VAL A 8 54.41 14.07 -35.51
CA VAL A 8 53.75 14.10 -36.83
C VAL A 8 52.80 12.89 -36.96
N VAL A 9 51.55 13.17 -37.34
CA VAL A 9 50.44 12.26 -37.64
C VAL A 9 50.46 11.91 -39.13
N VAL A 10 50.29 10.62 -39.51
CA VAL A 10 49.65 10.19 -40.79
C VAL A 10 49.01 8.79 -40.62
N LEU A 11 47.71 8.69 -40.93
CA LEU A 11 46.91 7.46 -41.08
C LEU A 11 47.34 6.63 -42.30
N CYS A 12 47.17 5.29 -42.25
CA CYS A 12 46.53 4.52 -43.33
C CYS A 12 46.18 3.08 -42.89
N PHE A 13 44.96 2.68 -43.25
CA PHE A 13 44.34 1.35 -43.13
C PHE A 13 44.94 0.32 -44.09
N LEU A 14 44.99 -0.96 -43.72
CA LEU A 14 44.95 -2.08 -44.66
C LEU A 14 44.18 -3.29 -44.08
N SER A 15 43.19 -3.74 -44.83
CA SER A 15 42.47 -5.03 -44.75
C SER A 15 43.33 -6.21 -45.23
N PRO A 16 42.84 -7.46 -45.12
CA PRO A 16 42.50 -8.15 -46.37
C PRO A 16 41.18 -8.94 -46.37
N THR A 17 40.44 -8.68 -47.45
CA THR A 17 39.51 -9.49 -48.26
C THR A 17 39.26 -10.97 -47.91
N ALA A 18 37.98 -11.33 -47.81
CA ALA A 18 37.47 -12.69 -47.94
C ALA A 18 37.11 -12.99 -49.41
N ILE A 19 37.52 -14.17 -49.89
CA ILE A 19 37.20 -14.71 -51.21
C ILE A 19 35.86 -15.45 -51.11
N ALA A 20 34.88 -15.01 -51.91
CA ALA A 20 33.63 -15.72 -52.12
C ALA A 20 33.83 -16.78 -53.22
N LEU A 21 33.68 -18.06 -52.86
CA LEU A 21 33.52 -19.17 -53.79
C LEU A 21 32.06 -19.64 -53.71
N SER A 22 31.31 -19.37 -54.77
CA SER A 22 29.97 -19.88 -54.99
C SER A 22 30.03 -21.33 -55.48
N ALA A 23 29.23 -22.20 -54.86
CA ALA A 23 28.87 -23.51 -55.37
C ALA A 23 27.42 -23.82 -54.91
N PRO A 24 26.68 -24.63 -55.68
CA PRO A 24 25.40 -24.23 -56.24
C PRO A 24 24.23 -24.41 -55.27
N GLN A 25 23.27 -23.50 -55.39
CA GLN A 25 21.94 -23.60 -54.82
C GLN A 25 21.24 -24.82 -55.42
N LYS A 26 21.38 -25.98 -54.77
CA LYS A 26 20.50 -27.11 -54.99
C LYS A 26 19.12 -26.64 -54.53
N ALA A 27 18.17 -26.60 -55.46
CA ALA A 27 16.77 -26.30 -55.16
C ALA A 27 16.36 -27.13 -53.93
N ARG A 28 15.92 -26.44 -52.86
CA ARG A 28 15.30 -27.10 -51.71
C ARG A 28 14.18 -27.99 -52.26
N SER A 29 14.26 -29.28 -52.00
CA SER A 29 13.03 -30.07 -51.92
C SER A 29 12.09 -29.33 -50.97
N ALA A 30 10.83 -29.17 -51.34
CA ALA A 30 9.81 -28.51 -50.53
C ALA A 30 10.00 -28.91 -49.05
N GLU A 31 10.25 -27.94 -48.16
CA GLU A 31 10.43 -28.18 -46.73
C GLU A 31 9.09 -28.66 -46.17
N THR A 32 8.89 -29.97 -46.17
CA THR A 32 7.76 -30.65 -45.54
C THR A 32 8.01 -30.74 -44.03
N CYS A 33 8.10 -29.59 -43.37
CA CYS A 33 8.22 -29.49 -41.92
C CYS A 33 6.90 -29.92 -41.26
N ALA A 34 7.01 -30.58 -40.11
CA ALA A 34 5.88 -30.80 -39.23
C ALA A 34 5.34 -29.47 -38.71
N ASP A 35 4.02 -29.36 -38.57
CA ASP A 35 3.36 -28.15 -38.11
C ASP A 35 3.72 -27.88 -36.64
N PRO A 36 4.45 -26.79 -36.32
CA PRO A 36 4.84 -26.51 -34.94
C PRO A 36 3.64 -26.18 -34.04
N THR A 37 2.46 -25.85 -34.60
CA THR A 37 1.26 -25.53 -33.83
C THR A 37 0.56 -26.75 -33.25
N THR A 38 0.81 -27.95 -33.80
CA THR A 38 0.29 -29.23 -33.28
C THR A 38 1.25 -29.87 -32.26
N ALA A 39 2.39 -29.26 -31.99
CA ALA A 39 3.37 -29.78 -31.04
C ALA A 39 2.87 -29.67 -29.59
N VAL A 40 3.16 -30.69 -28.79
CA VAL A 40 2.88 -30.81 -27.37
C VAL A 40 4.17 -30.76 -26.54
N THR A 41 4.03 -30.35 -25.28
CA THR A 41 5.17 -30.24 -24.36
C THR A 41 5.59 -31.60 -23.81
N PHE A 42 6.89 -31.87 -23.86
CA PHE A 42 7.54 -33.00 -23.20
C PHE A 42 8.25 -32.54 -21.94
N VAL A 43 8.08 -33.33 -20.89
CA VAL A 43 8.59 -33.09 -19.54
C VAL A 43 9.50 -34.23 -19.09
N GLN A 44 10.36 -33.95 -18.13
CA GLN A 44 11.17 -34.96 -17.45
C GLN A 44 10.70 -35.16 -16.01
N GLY A 45 10.58 -36.41 -15.60
CA GLY A 45 10.34 -36.81 -14.22
C GLY A 45 11.53 -37.55 -13.64
N PHE A 46 11.67 -37.52 -12.31
CA PHE A 46 12.66 -38.28 -11.55
C PHE A 46 11.98 -39.22 -10.56
N ASN A 47 12.35 -40.50 -10.55
CA ASN A 47 11.85 -41.46 -9.57
C ASN A 47 12.89 -41.67 -8.47
N ILE A 48 12.57 -41.32 -7.23
CA ILE A 48 13.52 -41.43 -6.12
C ILE A 48 13.80 -42.89 -5.71
N GLY A 49 12.83 -43.79 -5.88
CA GLY A 49 12.96 -45.21 -5.52
C GLY A 49 13.78 -46.01 -6.53
N GLN A 50 13.77 -45.60 -7.80
CA GLN A 50 14.54 -46.20 -8.89
C GLN A 50 15.81 -45.42 -9.23
N VAL A 51 15.95 -44.19 -8.70
CA VAL A 51 17.02 -43.24 -9.02
C VAL A 51 17.14 -43.01 -10.54
N ALA A 52 16.00 -42.96 -11.25
CA ALA A 52 15.96 -42.90 -12.72
C ALA A 52 15.16 -41.68 -13.24
N TYR A 53 15.55 -41.16 -14.40
CA TYR A 53 14.81 -40.09 -15.09
C TYR A 53 14.10 -40.63 -16.33
N ALA A 54 12.92 -40.08 -16.64
CA ALA A 54 12.18 -40.46 -17.84
C ALA A 54 11.48 -39.26 -18.48
N LEU A 55 11.47 -39.23 -19.82
CA LEU A 55 10.72 -38.25 -20.62
C LEU A 55 9.28 -38.74 -20.86
N ALA A 56 8.31 -37.82 -20.81
CA ALA A 56 6.92 -38.07 -21.17
C ALA A 56 6.25 -36.80 -21.71
N PRO A 57 5.23 -36.90 -22.57
CA PRO A 57 4.35 -35.77 -22.86
C PRO A 57 3.59 -35.36 -21.58
N VAL A 58 3.31 -34.07 -21.41
CA VAL A 58 2.63 -33.52 -20.19
C VAL A 58 1.35 -34.28 -19.86
N ALA A 59 0.51 -34.56 -20.86
CA ALA A 59 -0.74 -35.31 -20.69
C ALA A 59 -0.52 -36.76 -20.18
N GLY A 60 0.54 -37.42 -20.65
CA GLY A 60 0.93 -38.74 -20.17
C GLY A 60 1.49 -38.72 -18.75
N TYR A 61 2.13 -37.61 -18.36
CA TYR A 61 2.63 -37.41 -16.99
C TYR A 61 1.49 -37.17 -15.98
N THR A 62 0.50 -36.34 -16.32
CA THR A 62 -0.66 -36.05 -15.45
C THR A 62 -1.63 -37.24 -15.32
N ALA A 63 -1.79 -38.06 -16.37
CA ALA A 63 -2.56 -39.30 -16.29
C ALA A 63 -1.95 -40.33 -15.32
N GLY A 64 -0.62 -40.33 -15.15
CA GLY A 64 0.07 -41.21 -14.20
C GLY A 64 -0.10 -40.83 -12.72
N ILE A 65 -0.46 -39.58 -12.42
CA ILE A 65 -0.66 -39.06 -11.04
C ILE A 65 -2.10 -39.30 -10.55
N THR A 66 -3.07 -39.38 -11.46
CA THR A 66 -4.49 -39.61 -11.11
C THR A 66 -4.86 -41.09 -10.92
N GLY A 67 -4.00 -42.03 -11.34
CA GLY A 67 -4.26 -43.47 -11.26
C GLY A 67 -3.74 -44.18 -9.99
N SER A 68 -2.73 -43.64 -9.30
CA SER A 68 -2.27 -44.12 -7.99
C SER A 68 -1.22 -43.18 -7.39
N PRO A 69 -1.31 -42.75 -6.11
CA PRO A 69 -0.29 -41.93 -5.45
C PRO A 69 1.08 -42.62 -5.24
N THR A 70 1.23 -43.88 -5.67
CA THR A 70 2.40 -44.74 -5.38
C THR A 70 3.47 -44.77 -6.47
N SER A 71 3.38 -43.94 -7.53
CA SER A 71 4.29 -44.10 -8.67
C SER A 71 5.72 -43.59 -8.42
N GLY A 72 5.96 -42.80 -7.38
CA GLY A 72 7.30 -42.35 -6.96
C GLY A 72 7.99 -41.34 -7.87
N TRP A 73 7.30 -40.86 -8.92
CA TRP A 73 7.81 -39.91 -9.91
C TRP A 73 7.55 -38.46 -9.51
N VAL A 74 8.62 -37.66 -9.45
CA VAL A 74 8.61 -36.22 -9.13
C VAL A 74 8.91 -35.42 -10.39
N TYR A 75 8.12 -34.36 -10.63
CA TYR A 75 8.25 -33.51 -11.81
C TYR A 75 9.56 -32.70 -11.75
N GLN A 76 10.33 -32.67 -12.85
CA GLN A 76 11.60 -31.91 -12.94
C GLN A 76 11.53 -30.70 -13.88
N GLY A 77 10.54 -30.64 -14.77
CA GLY A 77 10.35 -29.49 -15.67
C GLY A 77 10.04 -29.87 -17.11
N GLU A 78 9.75 -28.85 -17.92
CA GLU A 78 9.58 -28.94 -19.36
C GLU A 78 10.94 -28.96 -20.06
N VAL A 79 11.08 -29.79 -21.10
CA VAL A 79 12.36 -30.01 -21.79
C VAL A 79 12.33 -29.54 -23.23
N PHE A 80 11.26 -29.87 -23.98
CA PHE A 80 11.10 -29.55 -25.40
C PHE A 80 9.65 -29.65 -25.88
N LEU A 81 9.39 -29.20 -27.11
CA LEU A 81 8.15 -29.45 -27.85
C LEU A 81 8.36 -30.56 -28.90
N GLY A 82 7.42 -31.51 -28.98
CA GLY A 82 7.39 -32.62 -29.95
C GLY A 82 5.95 -33.00 -30.28
N TRP A 83 5.70 -33.99 -31.13
CA TRP A 83 4.34 -34.30 -31.58
C TRP A 83 3.80 -35.59 -30.94
N ASP A 84 2.50 -35.65 -30.69
CA ASP A 84 1.81 -36.85 -30.19
C ASP A 84 1.39 -37.79 -31.33
N THR A 85 1.25 -37.25 -32.53
CA THR A 85 0.88 -37.93 -33.77
C THR A 85 2.00 -37.84 -34.80
N GLN A 86 2.03 -38.77 -35.75
CA GLN A 86 3.08 -38.81 -36.76
C GLN A 86 2.91 -37.65 -37.75
N GLU A 87 3.91 -36.78 -37.77
CA GLU A 87 3.95 -35.61 -38.66
C GLU A 87 5.01 -35.78 -39.75
N THR A 88 4.94 -34.91 -40.76
CA THR A 88 5.86 -35.02 -41.89
C THR A 88 7.31 -34.82 -41.45
N SER A 89 8.19 -35.71 -41.92
CA SER A 89 9.62 -35.72 -41.58
C SER A 89 9.96 -36.03 -40.11
N THR A 90 9.01 -36.52 -39.31
CA THR A 90 9.25 -36.96 -37.92
C THR A 90 9.41 -38.48 -37.80
N VAL A 91 10.10 -38.92 -36.76
CA VAL A 91 10.28 -40.33 -36.38
C VAL A 91 9.80 -40.56 -34.95
N GLY A 92 9.36 -41.79 -34.65
CA GLY A 92 8.90 -42.15 -33.31
C GLY A 92 10.05 -42.17 -32.30
N LEU A 93 9.87 -41.52 -31.15
CA LEU A 93 10.73 -41.60 -29.97
C LEU A 93 10.15 -42.62 -28.98
N TYR A 94 10.91 -43.65 -28.67
CA TYR A 94 10.48 -44.75 -27.81
C TYR A 94 11.14 -44.71 -26.45
N ARG A 95 10.41 -45.12 -25.42
CA ARG A 95 10.95 -45.42 -24.09
C ARG A 95 11.34 -46.88 -24.01
N LEU A 96 12.55 -47.16 -23.51
CA LEU A 96 12.99 -48.50 -23.16
C LEU A 96 13.42 -48.54 -21.68
N PHE A 97 13.32 -49.72 -21.06
CA PHE A 97 13.62 -49.95 -19.66
C PHE A 97 14.59 -51.11 -19.48
N ASN A 98 15.62 -50.92 -18.65
CA ASN A 98 16.54 -51.98 -18.24
C ASN A 98 16.18 -52.46 -16.82
N PRO A 99 15.68 -53.70 -16.66
CA PRO A 99 15.27 -54.20 -15.35
C PRO A 99 16.43 -54.45 -14.39
N SER A 100 17.68 -54.53 -14.88
CA SER A 100 18.86 -54.78 -14.04
C SER A 100 19.37 -53.51 -13.37
N THR A 101 19.27 -52.37 -14.06
CA THR A 101 19.75 -51.05 -13.58
C THR A 101 18.62 -50.12 -13.19
N THR A 102 17.37 -50.51 -13.45
CA THR A 102 16.16 -49.68 -13.32
C THR A 102 16.16 -48.39 -14.17
N ASP A 103 17.00 -48.35 -15.21
CA ASP A 103 17.18 -47.19 -16.09
C ASP A 103 16.07 -47.07 -17.15
N TYR A 104 15.75 -45.84 -17.52
CA TYR A 104 14.89 -45.51 -18.65
C TYR A 104 15.65 -44.70 -19.69
N ILE A 105 15.69 -45.23 -20.92
CA ILE A 105 16.27 -44.53 -22.07
C ILE A 105 15.23 -44.14 -23.09
N SER A 106 15.48 -43.04 -23.79
CA SER A 106 14.70 -42.57 -24.93
C SER A 106 15.51 -42.74 -26.22
N VAL A 107 14.95 -43.41 -27.22
CA VAL A 107 15.64 -43.75 -28.47
C VAL A 107 14.71 -43.54 -29.65
N VAL A 108 15.21 -42.90 -30.72
CA VAL A 108 14.46 -42.70 -31.96
C VAL A 108 14.44 -43.96 -32.82
N SER A 109 13.32 -44.18 -33.51
CA SER A 109 13.18 -45.24 -34.52
C SER A 109 13.98 -44.91 -35.78
N THR A 110 14.66 -45.91 -36.34
CA THR A 110 15.45 -45.78 -37.57
C THR A 110 14.79 -46.42 -38.79
N ASP A 111 13.85 -47.34 -38.57
CA ASP A 111 13.16 -48.13 -39.60
C ASP A 111 11.62 -48.00 -39.54
N GLY A 112 11.11 -47.13 -38.67
CA GLY A 112 9.68 -46.95 -38.41
C GLY A 112 9.12 -47.91 -37.35
N GLY A 113 9.87 -48.93 -36.93
CA GLY A 113 9.50 -49.86 -35.86
C GLY A 113 10.12 -49.51 -34.49
N PRO A 114 9.75 -50.23 -33.41
CA PRO A 114 10.36 -50.05 -32.11
C PRO A 114 11.86 -50.42 -32.13
N PRO A 115 12.76 -49.57 -31.59
CA PRO A 115 14.19 -49.80 -31.60
C PRO A 115 14.61 -50.94 -30.65
N SER A 116 15.66 -51.68 -31.02
CA SER A 116 16.24 -52.77 -30.21
C SER A 116 17.60 -52.35 -29.64
N VAL A 117 17.70 -52.27 -28.31
CA VAL A 117 18.94 -51.98 -27.59
C VAL A 117 19.25 -53.12 -26.62
N SER A 118 20.46 -53.66 -26.66
CA SER A 118 20.87 -54.79 -25.82
C SER A 118 20.71 -54.47 -24.33
N GLY A 119 20.01 -55.34 -23.60
CA GLY A 119 19.73 -55.17 -22.16
C GLY A 119 18.52 -54.30 -21.82
N PHE A 120 17.85 -53.71 -22.82
CA PHE A 120 16.68 -52.86 -22.64
C PHE A 120 15.44 -53.48 -23.29
N THR A 121 14.29 -53.28 -22.66
CA THR A 121 12.97 -53.72 -23.14
C THR A 121 12.12 -52.52 -23.53
N VAL A 122 11.48 -52.56 -24.70
CA VAL A 122 10.61 -51.46 -25.17
C VAL A 122 9.38 -51.36 -24.26
N GLN A 123 9.12 -50.16 -23.75
CA GLN A 123 7.97 -49.85 -22.90
C GLN A 123 6.84 -49.17 -23.67
N GLY A 124 7.17 -48.40 -24.71
CA GLY A 124 6.16 -47.77 -25.57
C GLY A 124 6.68 -46.57 -26.37
N LEU A 125 5.86 -46.10 -27.30
CA LEU A 125 6.07 -44.86 -28.04
C LEU A 125 5.74 -43.65 -27.15
N LEU A 126 6.65 -42.67 -27.08
CA LEU A 126 6.46 -41.43 -26.33
C LEU A 126 5.85 -40.31 -27.18
N GLY A 127 6.19 -40.29 -28.47
CA GLY A 127 5.74 -39.30 -29.45
C GLY A 127 6.70 -39.22 -30.62
N PHE A 128 6.65 -38.14 -31.37
CA PHE A 128 7.38 -37.95 -32.62
C PHE A 128 8.29 -36.73 -32.56
N VAL A 129 9.50 -36.86 -33.09
CA VAL A 129 10.58 -35.86 -33.08
C VAL A 129 11.35 -35.90 -34.41
N TYR A 130 12.22 -34.92 -34.67
CA TYR A 130 13.08 -34.98 -35.85
C TYR A 130 14.31 -35.86 -35.60
N SER A 131 14.71 -36.67 -36.57
CA SER A 131 15.95 -37.47 -36.53
C SER A 131 17.19 -36.67 -36.96
N THR A 132 17.00 -35.53 -37.62
CA THR A 132 18.07 -34.64 -38.10
C THR A 132 17.73 -33.18 -37.81
N GLN A 133 18.74 -32.30 -37.77
CA GLN A 133 18.52 -30.89 -37.44
C GLN A 133 17.88 -30.12 -38.61
N VAL A 134 16.55 -30.06 -38.62
CA VAL A 134 15.74 -29.38 -39.64
C VAL A 134 14.69 -28.48 -39.00
N CYS A 135 14.05 -27.60 -39.77
CA CYS A 135 12.83 -26.88 -39.36
C CYS A 135 12.94 -26.09 -38.03
N GLY A 136 14.12 -25.50 -37.75
CA GLY A 136 14.35 -24.73 -36.52
C GLY A 136 14.52 -25.57 -35.25
N SER A 137 14.70 -26.89 -35.40
CA SER A 137 14.94 -27.79 -34.27
C SER A 137 16.32 -27.60 -33.63
N ILE A 138 16.38 -27.94 -32.34
CA ILE A 138 17.57 -27.92 -31.49
C ILE A 138 17.87 -29.34 -30.99
N PRO A 139 19.14 -29.67 -30.68
CA PRO A 139 19.49 -31.01 -30.21
C PRO A 139 18.93 -31.29 -28.81
N LEU A 140 18.37 -32.48 -28.63
CA LEU A 140 18.10 -33.08 -27.32
C LEU A 140 19.34 -33.87 -26.89
N LEU A 141 20.05 -33.35 -25.89
CA LEU A 141 21.32 -33.87 -25.42
C LEU A 141 21.09 -34.88 -24.28
N GLY A 142 21.71 -36.05 -24.38
CA GLY A 142 21.72 -37.07 -23.33
C GLY A 142 22.99 -37.03 -22.50
N ALA A 143 22.87 -37.32 -21.21
CA ALA A 143 23.98 -37.61 -20.31
C ALA A 143 23.73 -38.92 -19.56
N PHE A 144 24.77 -39.72 -19.33
CA PHE A 144 24.68 -41.02 -18.67
C PHE A 144 25.57 -41.08 -17.42
N ASN A 145 25.06 -41.62 -16.33
CA ASN A 145 25.85 -41.88 -15.12
C ASN A 145 25.94 -43.38 -14.85
N ALA A 146 27.13 -43.96 -14.98
CA ALA A 146 27.35 -45.38 -14.79
C ALA A 146 27.18 -45.85 -13.33
N ALA A 147 27.45 -44.99 -12.35
CA ALA A 147 27.32 -45.32 -10.93
C ALA A 147 25.86 -45.31 -10.47
N ALA A 148 25.05 -44.38 -10.99
CA ALA A 148 23.62 -44.32 -10.74
C ALA A 148 22.82 -45.25 -11.66
N GLY A 149 23.39 -45.66 -12.80
CA GLY A 149 22.70 -46.46 -13.81
C GLY A 149 21.57 -45.70 -14.49
N SER A 150 21.74 -44.40 -14.74
CA SER A 150 20.65 -43.52 -15.17
C SER A 150 21.02 -42.53 -16.28
N HIS A 151 20.06 -42.26 -17.17
CA HIS A 151 20.17 -41.23 -18.21
C HIS A 151 19.42 -39.94 -17.84
N TYR A 152 19.95 -38.79 -18.27
CA TYR A 152 19.34 -37.46 -18.14
C TYR A 152 19.30 -36.76 -19.51
N TYR A 153 18.31 -35.88 -19.73
CA TYR A 153 18.05 -35.29 -21.05
C TYR A 153 17.80 -33.78 -20.94
N THR A 154 18.45 -32.98 -21.76
CA THR A 154 18.26 -31.53 -21.78
C THR A 154 18.50 -30.93 -23.17
N THR A 155 17.84 -29.82 -23.47
CA THR A 155 18.08 -29.02 -24.67
C THR A 155 19.06 -27.85 -24.42
N LYS A 156 19.45 -27.62 -23.15
CA LYS A 156 20.35 -26.54 -22.74
C LYS A 156 21.80 -27.03 -22.74
N ALA A 157 22.58 -26.55 -23.71
CA ALA A 157 23.99 -26.91 -23.86
C ALA A 157 24.85 -26.59 -22.63
N ASN A 158 24.58 -25.47 -21.93
CA ASN A 158 25.33 -25.10 -20.73
C ASN A 158 25.06 -26.06 -19.55
N ASP A 159 23.80 -26.46 -19.35
CA ASP A 159 23.42 -27.38 -18.28
C ASP A 159 24.04 -28.77 -18.54
N HIS A 160 24.00 -29.23 -19.80
CA HIS A 160 24.65 -30.47 -20.22
C HIS A 160 26.17 -30.43 -19.99
N ALA A 161 26.83 -29.34 -20.41
CA ALA A 161 28.27 -29.16 -20.22
C ALA A 161 28.68 -29.13 -18.73
N GLN A 162 27.88 -28.52 -17.86
CA GLN A 162 28.12 -28.51 -16.41
C GLN A 162 27.91 -29.88 -15.77
N LEU A 163 26.91 -30.64 -16.24
CA LEU A 163 26.61 -31.98 -15.73
C LEU A 163 27.78 -32.95 -16.00
N ILE A 164 28.31 -32.96 -17.23
CA ILE A 164 29.40 -33.88 -17.60
C ILE A 164 30.78 -33.51 -17.03
N THR A 165 30.99 -32.25 -16.60
CA THR A 165 32.30 -31.79 -16.07
C THR A 165 32.47 -31.98 -14.56
N SER A 166 31.40 -32.18 -13.79
CA SER A 166 31.45 -32.05 -12.33
C SER A 166 30.94 -33.26 -11.53
N SER A 167 30.19 -34.18 -12.13
CA SER A 167 29.30 -35.07 -11.34
C SER A 167 29.25 -36.54 -11.77
N GLY A 168 30.28 -37.05 -12.44
CA GLY A 168 30.38 -38.48 -12.81
C GLY A 168 29.45 -38.91 -13.97
N TRP A 169 28.84 -37.92 -14.63
CA TRP A 169 28.07 -38.08 -15.85
C TRP A 169 28.99 -38.02 -17.07
N VAL A 170 28.73 -38.85 -18.06
CA VAL A 170 29.40 -38.83 -19.36
C VAL A 170 28.42 -38.42 -20.44
N ASP A 171 28.92 -37.82 -21.52
CA ASP A 171 28.10 -37.44 -22.66
C ASP A 171 27.52 -38.68 -23.35
N ALA A 172 26.20 -38.71 -23.53
CA ALA A 172 25.48 -39.77 -24.23
C ALA A 172 25.01 -39.32 -25.64
N GLY A 173 25.46 -38.15 -26.10
CA GLY A 173 25.25 -37.64 -27.45
C GLY A 173 23.87 -37.02 -27.69
N VAL A 174 23.59 -36.74 -28.96
CA VAL A 174 22.30 -36.19 -29.41
C VAL A 174 21.31 -37.34 -29.65
N VAL A 175 20.21 -37.32 -28.92
CA VAL A 175 19.17 -38.36 -28.95
C VAL A 175 18.18 -38.13 -30.08
N ALA A 176 17.81 -36.86 -30.29
CA ALA A 176 16.87 -36.40 -31.29
C ALA A 176 17.04 -34.89 -31.52
N TYR A 177 16.31 -34.34 -32.50
CA TYR A 177 16.16 -32.91 -32.69
C TYR A 177 14.70 -32.50 -32.45
N VAL A 178 14.51 -31.50 -31.61
CA VAL A 178 13.22 -31.14 -31.01
C VAL A 178 12.96 -29.64 -31.13
N LEU A 179 11.72 -29.21 -31.00
CA LEU A 179 11.40 -27.78 -31.06
C LEU A 179 11.73 -27.09 -29.71
N PRO A 180 12.30 -25.87 -29.74
CA PRO A 180 12.56 -25.10 -28.52
C PRO A 180 11.26 -24.68 -27.85
N LEU A 181 11.29 -24.53 -26.51
CA LEU A 181 10.16 -24.01 -25.73
C LEU A 181 9.87 -22.52 -26.00
N SER A 182 10.72 -21.81 -26.76
CA SER A 182 10.53 -20.41 -27.16
C SER A 182 10.81 -20.21 -28.66
N VAL A 183 9.83 -19.66 -29.38
CA VAL A 183 9.97 -19.27 -30.79
C VAL A 183 10.46 -17.81 -30.83
N ALA A 184 11.75 -17.59 -31.09
CA ALA A 184 12.30 -16.25 -31.28
C ALA A 184 12.20 -15.85 -32.78
N CYS A 185 11.41 -14.83 -33.10
CA CYS A 185 11.26 -14.32 -34.46
C CYS A 185 12.26 -13.19 -34.74
N ASN A 186 13.16 -13.39 -35.71
CA ASN A 186 14.00 -12.34 -36.29
C ASN A 186 13.41 -11.91 -37.64
N THR A 187 13.09 -10.63 -37.85
CA THR A 187 13.14 -9.99 -39.19
C THR A 187 13.21 -8.46 -39.11
N ALA A 188 14.06 -7.88 -39.98
CA ALA A 188 14.27 -6.45 -40.15
C ALA A 188 13.67 -5.90 -41.47
N SER A 189 13.45 -4.57 -41.49
CA SER A 189 13.19 -3.63 -42.62
C SER A 189 11.73 -3.29 -43.00
N ALA A 190 11.52 -2.02 -43.40
CA ALA A 190 10.35 -1.17 -43.15
C ALA A 190 9.56 -0.73 -44.45
N PRO A 191 8.67 0.31 -44.46
CA PRO A 191 7.20 0.27 -44.75
C PRO A 191 6.82 1.03 -46.07
N PRO A 192 5.58 1.55 -46.40
CA PRO A 192 4.23 1.59 -45.77
C PRO A 192 3.04 1.39 -46.81
N PRO A 193 1.76 1.84 -46.68
CA PRO A 193 0.87 2.16 -45.53
C PRO A 193 -0.57 1.52 -45.58
N GLN A 194 -1.24 1.51 -44.41
CA GLN A 194 -2.68 1.75 -44.13
C GLN A 194 -3.58 0.63 -43.52
N LEU A 195 -4.08 1.01 -42.33
CA LEU A 195 -5.30 0.64 -41.59
C LEU A 195 -5.36 -0.66 -40.75
N SER A 196 -4.69 -0.58 -39.60
CA SER A 196 -5.22 -0.83 -38.23
C SER A 196 -6.18 -2.00 -37.96
N THR A 197 -5.64 -3.08 -37.39
CA THR A 197 -6.26 -3.83 -36.29
C THR A 197 -5.23 -4.08 -35.18
N PRO A 198 -5.54 -3.84 -33.89
CA PRO A 198 -4.56 -3.92 -32.81
C PRO A 198 -4.34 -5.39 -32.42
N THR A 199 -3.12 -5.90 -32.61
CA THR A 199 -2.71 -7.20 -32.03
C THR A 199 -2.00 -6.89 -30.71
N THR A 200 -2.70 -7.06 -29.60
CA THR A 200 -2.16 -6.87 -28.24
C THR A 200 -1.21 -8.02 -27.93
N THR A 201 0.10 -7.80 -28.12
CA THR A 201 1.13 -8.67 -27.52
C THR A 201 1.05 -8.50 -26.01
N LEU A 202 0.53 -9.50 -25.29
CA LEU A 202 0.57 -9.53 -23.83
C LEU A 202 2.03 -9.70 -23.40
N SER A 203 2.61 -8.62 -22.87
CA SER A 203 3.90 -8.67 -22.18
C SER A 203 3.81 -9.64 -20.99
N PRO A 204 4.90 -10.33 -20.62
CA PRO A 204 4.94 -11.09 -19.39
C PRO A 204 4.52 -10.18 -18.23
N PHE A 205 3.68 -10.65 -17.30
CA PHE A 205 3.11 -9.78 -16.26
C PHE A 205 4.19 -9.03 -15.46
N HIS A 206 5.36 -9.64 -15.26
CA HIS A 206 6.52 -9.07 -14.57
C HIS A 206 7.32 -8.04 -15.40
N SER A 207 6.93 -7.83 -16.65
CA SER A 207 7.49 -6.78 -17.53
C SER A 207 6.70 -5.47 -17.44
N ASN A 208 5.55 -5.48 -16.75
CA ASN A 208 4.78 -4.28 -16.48
C ASN A 208 5.07 -3.80 -15.04
N PRO A 209 5.92 -2.79 -14.85
CA PRO A 209 6.27 -2.28 -13.52
C PRO A 209 5.05 -1.75 -12.77
N ASP A 210 4.07 -1.14 -13.47
CA ASP A 210 2.88 -0.57 -12.84
C ASP A 210 2.01 -1.65 -12.19
N ILE A 211 1.88 -2.82 -12.84
CA ILE A 211 1.13 -3.95 -12.28
C ILE A 211 1.86 -4.56 -11.09
N LEU A 212 3.20 -4.70 -11.19
CA LEU A 212 4.00 -5.20 -10.07
C LEU A 212 3.93 -4.26 -8.87
N ASP A 213 3.96 -2.96 -9.12
CA ASP A 213 3.82 -1.92 -8.10
C ASP A 213 2.46 -2.03 -7.39
N GLU A 214 1.37 -2.17 -8.14
CA GLU A 214 0.03 -2.35 -7.57
C GLU A 214 -0.06 -3.63 -6.70
N ILE A 215 0.48 -4.75 -7.18
CA ILE A 215 0.52 -6.02 -6.42
C ILE A 215 1.31 -5.86 -5.12
N LEU A 216 2.45 -5.18 -5.17
CA LEU A 216 3.27 -4.95 -3.98
C LEU A 216 2.60 -3.97 -3.03
N ASP A 217 1.82 -3.01 -3.53
CA ASP A 217 1.06 -2.10 -2.69
C ASP A 217 -0.01 -2.84 -1.86
N PHE A 218 -0.63 -3.89 -2.39
CA PHE A 218 -1.48 -4.78 -1.58
C PHE A 218 -0.74 -5.53 -0.46
N LEU A 219 0.57 -5.69 -0.57
CA LEU A 219 1.41 -6.31 0.47
C LEU A 219 1.97 -5.29 1.45
N THR A 220 1.94 -4.00 1.10
CA THR A 220 2.36 -2.90 1.97
C THR A 220 1.23 -2.55 2.94
N TYR A 221 1.60 -2.28 4.20
CA TYR A 221 0.69 -1.60 5.12
C TYR A 221 0.52 -0.15 4.64
N SER A 222 -0.73 0.33 4.51
CA SER A 222 -1.01 1.67 4.00
C SER A 222 -0.55 2.72 5.00
N ASP A 223 0.53 3.39 4.63
CA ASP A 223 1.26 4.35 5.46
C ASP A 223 0.71 5.77 5.18
N ASP A 224 -0.63 5.91 5.21
CA ASP A 224 -1.37 7.11 4.82
C ASP A 224 -1.46 8.12 5.96
N LEU A 225 -0.38 8.84 6.29
CA LEU A 225 -0.35 10.07 7.13
C LEU A 225 -1.08 10.04 8.50
N GLU A 226 -1.69 8.92 8.91
CA GLU A 226 -2.41 8.77 10.15
C GLU A 226 -1.43 8.45 11.28
N PRO A 227 -1.72 8.88 12.53
CA PRO A 227 -0.85 8.63 13.67
C PRO A 227 -0.66 7.13 13.86
N PHE A 228 0.58 6.70 14.10
CA PHE A 228 0.95 5.33 14.43
C PHE A 228 0.10 4.78 15.58
N ASP A 229 -0.74 3.77 15.30
CA ASP A 229 -1.41 2.98 16.32
C ASP A 229 -0.48 1.82 16.75
N PRO A 230 -0.11 1.70 18.05
CA PRO A 230 0.66 0.57 18.55
C PRO A 230 0.04 -0.80 18.24
N GLU A 231 -1.27 -0.89 18.02
CA GLU A 231 -1.96 -2.13 17.65
C GLU A 231 -1.59 -2.62 16.24
N ASP A 232 -1.07 -1.76 15.36
CA ASP A 232 -0.71 -2.10 13.99
C ASP A 232 0.70 -2.71 13.84
N ILE A 233 1.51 -2.70 14.90
CA ILE A 233 2.88 -3.26 14.89
C ILE A 233 2.96 -4.69 14.32
N PRO A 234 2.08 -5.64 14.68
CA PRO A 234 2.11 -6.99 14.12
C PRO A 234 1.85 -7.00 12.61
N VAL A 235 0.94 -6.17 12.13
CA VAL A 235 0.57 -6.07 10.71
C VAL A 235 1.72 -5.45 9.91
N ILE A 236 2.35 -4.39 10.42
CA ILE A 236 3.53 -3.76 9.81
C ILE A 236 4.68 -4.76 9.70
N ARG A 237 4.94 -5.55 10.77
CA ARG A 237 5.98 -6.59 10.74
C ARG A 237 5.71 -7.65 9.68
N LEU A 238 4.48 -8.14 9.61
CA LEU A 238 4.06 -9.13 8.62
C LEU A 238 4.19 -8.57 7.19
N SER A 239 3.77 -7.33 6.98
CA SER A 239 3.91 -6.63 5.69
C SER A 239 5.37 -6.57 5.23
N ARG A 240 6.27 -6.10 6.10
CA ARG A 240 7.71 -6.04 5.80
C ARG A 240 8.30 -7.42 5.51
N GLN A 241 7.87 -8.45 6.25
CA GLN A 241 8.31 -9.81 6.03
C GLN A 241 7.84 -10.35 4.67
N ASN A 242 6.59 -10.07 4.28
CA ASN A 242 6.05 -10.45 2.97
C ASN A 242 6.84 -9.79 1.83
N LEU A 243 7.14 -8.50 1.94
CA LEU A 243 7.95 -7.78 0.93
C LEU A 243 9.37 -8.34 0.81
N LEU A 244 10.00 -8.71 1.93
CA LEU A 244 11.29 -9.39 1.92
C LEU A 244 11.20 -10.74 1.22
N HIS A 245 10.20 -11.56 1.54
CA HIS A 245 10.00 -12.85 0.89
C HIS A 245 9.80 -12.69 -0.62
N VAL A 246 9.02 -11.71 -1.06
CA VAL A 246 8.81 -11.40 -2.48
C VAL A 246 10.12 -11.02 -3.16
N ALA A 247 10.91 -10.13 -2.57
CA ALA A 247 12.22 -9.74 -3.09
C ALA A 247 13.18 -10.93 -3.22
N MET A 248 13.02 -11.96 -2.38
CA MET A 248 13.83 -13.18 -2.38
C MET A 248 13.34 -14.26 -3.37
N THR A 249 12.21 -14.09 -4.05
CA THR A 249 11.65 -15.13 -4.95
C THR A 249 12.41 -15.25 -6.27
N CYS A 250 12.58 -14.14 -7.00
CA CYS A 250 13.29 -14.14 -8.28
C CYS A 250 13.88 -12.74 -8.61
N LYS A 251 14.75 -12.69 -9.63
CA LYS A 251 15.44 -11.46 -10.02
C LYS A 251 14.49 -10.33 -10.47
N ALA A 252 13.31 -10.67 -11.01
CA ALA A 252 12.33 -9.66 -11.44
C ALA A 252 11.66 -8.96 -10.25
N PHE A 253 11.45 -9.66 -9.13
CA PHE A 253 10.85 -9.10 -7.91
C PHE A 253 11.86 -8.46 -6.96
N LEU A 254 13.17 -8.66 -7.20
CA LEU A 254 14.23 -8.16 -6.35
C LEU A 254 14.17 -6.64 -6.18
N GLU A 255 14.25 -5.89 -7.29
CA GLU A 255 14.24 -4.42 -7.27
C GLU A 255 12.89 -3.87 -6.78
N PRO A 256 11.73 -4.26 -7.33
CA PRO A 256 10.43 -3.75 -6.87
C PRO A 256 10.13 -4.08 -5.39
N GLY A 257 10.45 -5.31 -4.95
CA GLY A 257 10.24 -5.72 -3.57
C GLY A 257 11.09 -4.93 -2.58
N PHE A 258 12.36 -4.67 -2.90
CA PHE A 258 13.23 -3.82 -2.09
C PHE A 258 12.85 -2.34 -2.14
N ASP A 259 12.40 -1.83 -3.29
CA ASP A 259 11.91 -0.45 -3.43
C ASP A 259 10.76 -0.18 -2.47
N ARG A 260 9.85 -1.15 -2.28
CA ARG A 260 8.72 -1.06 -1.33
C ARG A 260 9.16 -1.30 0.12
N LEU A 261 10.02 -2.30 0.37
CA LEU A 261 10.50 -2.62 1.73
C LEU A 261 11.28 -1.46 2.38
N TRP A 262 12.07 -0.73 1.59
CA TRP A 262 12.89 0.41 2.05
C TRP A 262 12.24 1.77 1.80
N ARG A 263 11.01 1.81 1.25
CA ARG A 263 10.31 3.04 0.90
C ARG A 263 10.13 3.99 2.09
N SER A 264 9.76 3.42 3.24
CA SER A 264 9.49 4.14 4.49
C SER A 264 10.40 3.63 5.59
N LEU A 265 11.04 4.55 6.30
CA LEU A 265 11.95 4.26 7.41
C LEU A 265 11.64 5.15 8.62
N ASP A 266 11.55 4.53 9.80
CA ASP A 266 11.29 5.24 11.06
C ASP A 266 12.55 5.48 11.91
N SER A 267 13.69 4.97 11.44
CA SER A 267 14.99 5.15 12.05
C SER A 267 16.07 4.98 10.98
N LEU A 268 17.19 5.68 11.15
CA LEU A 268 18.36 5.49 10.29
C LEU A 268 19.08 4.15 10.56
N PHE A 269 18.76 3.50 11.68
CA PHE A 269 19.41 2.27 12.14
C PHE A 269 19.56 1.17 11.07
N PRO A 270 18.54 0.82 10.26
CA PRO A 270 18.67 -0.20 9.22
C PRO A 270 19.72 0.16 8.16
N LEU A 271 19.85 1.45 7.82
CA LEU A 271 20.88 1.92 6.88
C LEU A 271 22.27 1.92 7.52
N LEU A 272 22.39 2.36 8.77
CA LEU A 272 23.66 2.32 9.50
C LEU A 272 24.17 0.89 9.70
N LYS A 273 23.26 -0.07 9.88
CA LYS A 273 23.58 -1.50 10.01
C LYS A 273 24.24 -2.12 8.79
N VAL A 274 24.16 -1.48 7.63
CA VAL A 274 24.88 -1.90 6.41
C VAL A 274 26.39 -1.67 6.56
N LEU A 275 26.79 -0.73 7.42
CA LEU A 275 28.18 -0.34 7.61
C LEU A 275 28.82 -1.18 8.72
N PRO A 276 29.88 -1.97 8.43
CA PRO A 276 30.58 -2.75 9.47
C PRO A 276 31.21 -1.90 10.57
N ALA A 277 31.55 -0.64 10.26
CA ALA A 277 32.04 0.32 11.24
C ALA A 277 30.97 0.74 12.27
N PHE A 278 29.69 0.49 12.01
CA PHE A 278 28.61 0.76 12.94
C PHE A 278 28.51 -0.38 13.96
N THR A 279 29.09 -0.16 15.14
CA THR A 279 29.33 -1.19 16.15
C THR A 279 28.71 -0.78 17.48
N ARG A 280 28.39 -1.78 18.33
CA ARG A 280 27.86 -1.54 19.68
C ARG A 280 29.02 -1.50 20.68
N SER A 281 29.12 -0.44 21.46
CA SER A 281 30.08 -0.24 22.55
C SER A 281 29.32 0.14 23.80
N ASP A 282 29.41 -0.65 24.87
CA ASP A 282 28.76 -0.37 26.15
C ASP A 282 27.26 -0.02 26.00
N GLU A 283 26.55 -0.88 25.27
CA GLU A 283 25.12 -0.76 24.95
C GLU A 283 24.75 0.32 23.92
N THR A 284 25.59 1.33 23.69
CA THR A 284 25.42 2.40 22.70
C THR A 284 25.99 2.05 21.32
N TRP A 285 25.28 2.42 20.26
CA TRP A 285 25.74 2.31 18.88
C TRP A 285 26.61 3.50 18.48
N VAL A 286 27.78 3.20 17.93
CA VAL A 286 28.80 4.18 17.53
C VAL A 286 29.38 3.83 16.17
N LEU A 287 29.95 4.84 15.49
CA LEU A 287 30.63 4.66 14.21
C LEU A 287 32.15 4.63 14.44
N ARG A 288 32.75 3.44 14.44
CA ARG A 288 34.18 3.20 14.68
C ARG A 288 34.79 2.38 13.53
N GLY A 289 35.75 2.96 12.83
CA GLY A 289 36.46 2.29 11.74
C GLY A 289 36.51 3.14 10.47
N ILE A 290 37.09 2.56 9.42
CA ILE A 290 37.13 3.16 8.08
C ILE A 290 36.00 2.52 7.27
N ILE A 291 35.21 3.35 6.59
CA ILE A 291 34.17 2.90 5.68
C ILE A 291 34.72 3.00 4.26
N SER A 292 34.80 1.86 3.58
CA SER A 292 35.25 1.73 2.21
C SER A 292 34.22 2.23 1.20
N GLN A 293 34.67 2.53 -0.02
CA GLN A 293 33.78 2.98 -1.10
C GLN A 293 32.69 1.94 -1.45
N ALA A 294 33.00 0.64 -1.33
CA ALA A 294 32.02 -0.42 -1.59
C ALA A 294 30.92 -0.47 -0.53
N GLU A 295 31.25 -0.18 0.73
CA GLU A 295 30.27 -0.08 1.81
C GLU A 295 29.38 1.16 1.66
N TRP A 296 29.95 2.30 1.26
CA TRP A 296 29.16 3.48 0.89
C TRP A 296 28.27 3.23 -0.31
N ALA A 297 28.78 2.60 -1.37
CA ALA A 297 27.96 2.23 -2.52
C ALA A 297 26.79 1.32 -2.14
N ARG A 298 26.99 0.43 -1.15
CA ARG A 298 25.91 -0.40 -0.60
C ARG A 298 24.92 0.42 0.23
N PHE A 299 25.40 1.34 1.06
CA PHE A 299 24.56 2.29 1.80
C PHE A 299 23.68 3.10 0.82
N ASP A 300 24.28 3.70 -0.19
CA ASP A 300 23.62 4.51 -1.22
C ASP A 300 22.60 3.70 -2.02
N TRP A 301 22.90 2.43 -2.28
CA TRP A 301 21.98 1.50 -2.93
C TRP A 301 20.67 1.39 -2.15
N TYR A 302 20.71 1.27 -0.81
CA TYR A 302 19.48 1.28 -0.01
C TYR A 302 18.90 2.69 0.16
N ALA A 303 19.74 3.69 0.43
CA ALA A 303 19.31 5.06 0.73
C ALA A 303 18.52 5.70 -0.42
N ARG A 304 18.86 5.42 -1.69
CA ARG A 304 18.12 5.93 -2.86
C ARG A 304 16.67 5.46 -2.94
N ARG A 305 16.28 4.42 -2.19
CA ARG A 305 14.91 3.85 -2.20
C ARG A 305 13.99 4.52 -1.20
N VAL A 306 14.56 5.19 -0.21
CA VAL A 306 13.80 5.84 0.85
C VAL A 306 13.08 7.04 0.25
N ARG A 307 11.74 7.00 0.32
CA ARG A 307 10.84 8.08 -0.11
C ARG A 307 10.16 8.76 1.07
N ARG A 308 10.05 8.08 2.21
CA ARG A 308 9.50 8.60 3.46
C ARG A 308 10.45 8.31 4.61
N PHE A 309 10.64 9.30 5.47
CA PHE A 309 11.48 9.16 6.64
C PHE A 309 10.85 9.85 7.84
N THR A 310 10.67 9.09 8.92
CA THR A 310 10.28 9.63 10.22
C THR A 310 11.55 9.93 11.00
N TYR A 311 11.76 11.20 11.31
CA TYR A 311 12.84 11.67 12.16
C TYR A 311 12.31 11.92 13.56
N SER A 312 12.47 10.92 14.44
CA SER A 312 12.13 11.00 15.86
C SER A 312 13.27 10.44 16.70
N ARG A 313 13.22 10.68 18.02
CA ARG A 313 14.14 10.01 18.95
C ARG A 313 14.01 8.49 18.78
N ASP A 314 15.15 7.82 18.57
CA ASP A 314 15.20 6.36 18.53
C ASP A 314 14.68 5.78 19.86
N PRO A 315 14.02 4.62 19.86
CA PRO A 315 13.58 3.96 21.10
C PRO A 315 14.74 3.78 22.08
N ASP A 316 14.50 3.82 23.39
CA ASP A 316 15.59 3.66 24.39
C ASP A 316 16.37 2.35 24.25
N THR A 317 15.77 1.32 23.64
CA THR A 317 16.45 0.05 23.30
C THR A 317 17.50 0.18 22.19
N LEU A 318 17.44 1.26 21.40
CA LEU A 318 18.26 1.59 20.26
C LEU A 318 19.01 2.90 20.55
N ASP A 319 19.93 2.85 21.52
CA ASP A 319 20.76 4.01 21.86
C ASP A 319 21.83 4.25 20.77
N ILE A 320 21.61 5.23 19.89
CA ILE A 320 22.56 5.68 18.87
C ILE A 320 23.22 6.97 19.34
N ALA A 321 24.55 6.97 19.48
CA ALA A 321 25.24 8.16 19.95
C ALA A 321 25.11 9.33 18.96
N MET A 322 24.74 10.52 19.45
CA MET A 322 24.52 11.73 18.63
C MET A 322 25.68 12.08 17.69
N HIS A 323 26.92 11.82 18.11
CA HIS A 323 28.11 12.09 17.29
C HIS A 323 28.17 11.27 15.99
N VAL A 324 27.40 10.17 15.89
CA VAL A 324 27.26 9.39 14.65
C VAL A 324 26.70 10.27 13.53
N TYR A 325 25.66 11.07 13.77
CA TYR A 325 25.06 11.94 12.76
C TYR A 325 26.05 12.99 12.24
N PHE A 326 26.78 13.64 13.14
CA PHE A 326 27.85 14.56 12.75
C PHE A 326 28.97 13.87 11.99
N ARG A 327 29.31 12.64 12.37
CA ARG A 327 30.35 11.88 11.68
C ARG A 327 29.92 11.44 10.29
N LEU A 328 28.66 11.07 10.10
CA LEU A 328 28.10 10.79 8.77
C LEU A 328 28.20 12.02 7.86
N ALA A 329 27.82 13.20 8.36
CA ALA A 329 27.91 14.46 7.62
C ALA A 329 29.34 14.77 7.11
N GLN A 330 30.36 14.35 7.87
CA GLN A 330 31.78 14.54 7.52
C GLN A 330 32.29 13.50 6.52
N LEU A 331 31.75 12.28 6.56
CA LEU A 331 32.25 11.14 5.79
C LEU A 331 31.50 10.94 4.47
N HIS A 332 30.26 11.39 4.37
CA HIS A 332 29.40 11.21 3.20
C HIS A 332 28.60 12.48 2.90
N PRO A 333 28.59 12.97 1.64
CA PRO A 333 27.97 14.24 1.32
C PRO A 333 26.44 14.16 1.40
N PRO A 334 25.76 15.16 2.01
CA PRO A 334 24.31 15.23 1.99
C PRO A 334 23.77 15.55 0.57
N PRO A 335 22.49 15.25 0.30
CA PRO A 335 21.53 14.59 1.19
C PRO A 335 21.78 13.08 1.35
N LEU A 336 21.69 12.56 2.59
CA LEU A 336 21.85 11.13 2.86
C LEU A 336 20.73 10.29 2.22
N LEU A 337 19.54 10.87 2.06
CA LEU A 337 18.38 10.26 1.45
C LEU A 337 18.01 11.04 0.18
N PRO A 338 18.70 10.80 -0.95
CA PRO A 338 18.65 11.70 -2.12
C PRO A 338 17.28 11.77 -2.79
N ASN A 339 16.44 10.76 -2.57
CA ASN A 339 15.16 10.54 -3.23
C ASN A 339 13.96 10.75 -2.29
N LEU A 340 14.20 11.35 -1.13
CA LEU A 340 13.22 11.56 -0.08
C LEU A 340 12.13 12.55 -0.52
N ARG A 341 10.86 12.13 -0.41
CA ARG A 341 9.67 12.92 -0.78
C ARG A 341 8.88 13.39 0.43
N HIS A 342 8.86 12.62 1.51
CA HIS A 342 8.15 12.95 2.75
C HIS A 342 9.09 12.90 3.93
N LEU A 343 9.17 13.99 4.67
CA LEU A 343 9.91 14.08 5.92
C LEU A 343 8.92 14.39 7.04
N TYR A 344 8.80 13.45 7.97
CA TYR A 344 7.93 13.55 9.13
C TYR A 344 8.78 13.67 10.40
N CYS A 345 8.44 14.62 11.28
CA CYS A 345 9.07 14.79 12.59
C CYS A 345 7.96 15.01 13.62
N PRO A 346 7.52 13.98 14.36
CA PRO A 346 6.37 14.09 15.27
C PRO A 346 6.58 15.11 16.40
N SER A 347 7.82 15.30 16.84
CA SER A 347 8.14 16.25 17.89
C SER A 347 9.54 16.81 17.71
N THR A 348 9.65 18.10 17.39
CA THR A 348 10.95 18.77 17.22
C THR A 348 11.62 19.12 18.56
N SER A 349 10.85 19.23 19.63
CA SER A 349 11.29 19.73 20.95
C SER A 349 11.56 18.64 22.01
N GLN A 350 11.89 17.42 21.59
CA GLN A 350 12.16 16.31 22.53
C GLN A 350 13.48 16.52 23.31
N PRO A 351 13.55 16.16 24.60
CA PRO A 351 14.80 16.15 25.35
C PRO A 351 15.76 15.08 24.80
N ASP A 352 17.07 15.37 24.84
CA ASP A 352 18.13 14.48 24.33
C ASP A 352 17.92 14.02 22.88
N PHE A 353 17.25 14.84 22.07
CA PHE A 353 17.02 14.61 20.64
C PHE A 353 17.80 15.63 19.81
N LEU A 354 18.62 15.14 18.88
CA LEU A 354 19.44 16.02 18.04
C LEU A 354 18.61 16.57 16.87
N ILE A 355 17.75 17.55 17.11
CA ILE A 355 16.88 18.09 16.04
C ILE A 355 17.67 18.63 14.84
N SER A 356 18.86 19.20 15.05
CA SER A 356 19.72 19.71 13.97
C SER A 356 20.23 18.63 13.00
N GLY A 357 20.18 17.35 13.38
CA GLY A 357 20.48 16.22 12.49
C GLY A 357 19.54 16.15 11.28
N ILE A 358 18.38 16.81 11.34
CA ILE A 358 17.40 16.88 10.25
C ILE A 358 17.97 17.47 8.95
N CYS A 359 19.01 18.31 9.06
CA CYS A 359 19.71 18.91 7.93
C CYS A 359 20.32 17.87 6.98
N LEU A 360 20.55 16.63 7.43
CA LEU A 360 21.07 15.53 6.62
C LEU A 360 20.08 14.98 5.59
N PHE A 361 18.80 15.32 5.76
CA PHE A 361 17.68 14.75 5.01
C PHE A 361 16.98 15.79 4.10
N LEU A 362 17.54 17.00 3.99
CA LEU A 362 17.05 18.02 3.08
C LEU A 362 17.39 17.65 1.63
N SER A 363 16.45 16.99 0.96
CA SER A 363 16.57 16.64 -0.46
C SER A 363 15.75 17.61 -1.32
N PRO A 364 16.24 18.01 -2.51
CA PRO A 364 15.44 18.77 -3.48
C PRO A 364 14.23 17.99 -4.02
N SER A 365 14.16 16.67 -3.80
CA SER A 365 13.00 15.85 -4.17
C SER A 365 11.86 15.86 -3.13
N LEU A 366 12.02 16.61 -2.03
CA LEU A 366 11.00 16.74 -0.99
C LEU A 366 9.73 17.42 -1.54
N GLN A 367 8.60 16.81 -1.20
CA GLN A 367 7.24 17.24 -1.59
C GLN A 367 6.36 17.48 -0.37
N CYS A 368 6.67 16.85 0.76
CA CYS A 368 5.87 16.88 1.97
C CYS A 368 6.75 17.05 3.21
N LEU A 369 6.41 18.04 4.04
CA LEU A 369 7.06 18.32 5.32
C LEU A 369 6.00 18.30 6.41
N ASP A 370 6.13 17.47 7.44
CA ASP A 370 5.21 17.44 8.58
C ASP A 370 5.99 17.47 9.90
N PHE A 371 5.97 18.61 10.57
CA PHE A 371 6.65 18.83 11.85
C PHE A 371 5.65 19.12 12.97
N GLY A 372 5.77 18.35 14.04
CA GLY A 372 4.97 18.49 15.25
C GLY A 372 5.75 19.01 16.46
N ASN A 373 4.98 19.45 17.47
CA ASN A 373 5.47 19.96 18.74
C ASN A 373 6.57 21.04 18.63
N ILE A 374 6.39 21.96 17.68
CA ILE A 374 7.35 23.04 17.41
C ILE A 374 7.30 24.09 18.51
N SER A 375 8.44 24.34 19.16
CA SER A 375 8.62 25.40 20.14
C SER A 375 9.35 26.60 19.54
N SER A 376 9.45 27.69 20.31
CA SER A 376 10.15 28.91 19.86
C SER A 376 11.66 28.71 19.68
N VAL A 377 12.22 27.64 20.26
CA VAL A 377 13.64 27.29 20.13
C VAL A 377 13.96 26.85 18.69
N GLU A 378 13.03 26.15 18.02
CA GLU A 378 13.25 25.62 16.68
C GLU A 378 12.86 26.59 15.55
N ASP A 379 12.38 27.81 15.86
CA ASP A 379 11.94 28.80 14.88
C ASP A 379 13.01 29.09 13.81
N LYS A 380 14.24 29.42 14.25
CA LYS A 380 15.34 29.75 13.33
C LYS A 380 15.85 28.55 12.56
N LEU A 381 15.77 27.36 13.16
CA LEU A 381 16.06 26.12 12.46
C LEU A 381 15.04 25.91 11.34
N CYS A 382 13.74 25.91 11.64
CA CYS A 382 12.67 25.73 10.65
C CYS A 382 12.75 26.75 9.50
N GLY A 383 12.99 28.03 9.82
CA GLY A 383 13.20 29.07 8.81
C GLY A 383 14.40 28.78 7.90
N THR A 384 15.50 28.28 8.47
CA THR A 384 16.68 27.87 7.70
C THR A 384 16.38 26.67 6.81
N LEU A 385 15.69 25.64 7.33
CA LEU A 385 15.32 24.45 6.56
C LEU A 385 14.44 24.81 5.36
N LEU A 386 13.38 25.60 5.59
CA LEU A 386 12.48 26.05 4.52
C LEU A 386 13.22 26.89 3.47
N HIS A 387 14.12 27.78 3.92
CA HIS A 387 14.93 28.58 3.01
C HIS A 387 15.87 27.70 2.16
N THR A 388 16.56 26.73 2.77
CA THR A 388 17.44 25.79 2.07
C THR A 388 16.65 24.98 1.04
N LEU A 389 15.52 24.41 1.41
CA LEU A 389 14.67 23.64 0.48
C LEU A 389 14.21 24.48 -0.72
N HIS A 390 13.82 25.73 -0.48
CA HIS A 390 13.47 26.64 -1.55
C HIS A 390 14.65 26.94 -2.48
N CYS A 391 15.83 27.24 -1.92
CA CYS A 391 17.04 27.51 -2.70
C CYS A 391 17.52 26.31 -3.52
N ASP A 392 17.35 25.10 -2.98
CA ASP A 392 17.73 23.85 -3.65
C ASP A 392 16.72 23.42 -4.72
N GLY A 393 15.60 24.16 -4.85
CA GLY A 393 14.58 23.93 -5.87
C GLY A 393 13.53 22.88 -5.51
N ALA A 394 13.29 22.64 -4.22
CA ALA A 394 12.25 21.71 -3.79
C ALA A 394 10.84 22.22 -4.15
N GLU A 395 10.08 21.38 -4.87
CA GLU A 395 8.69 21.65 -5.26
C GLU A 395 7.72 21.11 -4.19
N MET A 396 7.64 21.82 -3.06
CA MET A 396 6.78 21.43 -1.94
C MET A 396 5.29 21.46 -2.32
N GLU A 397 4.60 20.34 -2.11
CA GLU A 397 3.15 20.21 -2.31
C GLU A 397 2.37 20.27 -1.00
N LYS A 398 2.95 19.81 0.11
CA LYS A 398 2.27 19.73 1.42
C LYS A 398 3.20 20.18 2.54
N ILE A 399 2.72 21.08 3.39
CA ILE A 399 3.45 21.55 4.57
C ILE A 399 2.50 21.53 5.79
N PHE A 400 2.89 20.80 6.82
CA PHE A 400 2.21 20.70 8.10
C PHE A 400 3.16 21.17 9.20
N LEU A 401 2.78 22.22 9.92
CA LEU A 401 3.57 22.80 11.02
C LEU A 401 2.65 22.93 12.24
N LYS A 402 2.92 22.12 13.27
CA LYS A 402 2.09 22.03 14.49
C LYS A 402 2.94 22.40 15.71
N GLY A 403 2.47 23.37 16.50
CA GLY A 403 3.19 23.90 17.67
C GLY A 403 2.90 25.39 17.88
N THR A 404 3.58 26.04 18.81
CA THR A 404 3.29 27.45 19.19
C THR A 404 4.48 28.40 19.01
N GLY A 405 5.54 27.91 18.37
CA GLY A 405 6.85 28.56 18.41
C GLY A 405 7.28 29.40 17.22
N LEU A 406 6.65 29.26 16.05
CA LEU A 406 7.18 29.87 14.83
C LEU A 406 6.90 31.36 14.77
N SER A 407 7.84 32.11 14.19
CA SER A 407 7.71 33.54 13.93
C SER A 407 7.03 33.82 12.58
N PRO A 408 6.43 35.01 12.38
CA PRO A 408 5.89 35.43 11.08
C PRO A 408 6.92 35.32 9.94
N ASP A 409 8.19 35.62 10.23
CA ASP A 409 9.29 35.53 9.26
C ASP A 409 9.47 34.09 8.76
N THR A 410 9.44 33.11 9.66
CA THR A 410 9.55 31.69 9.30
C THR A 410 8.34 31.22 8.50
N ILE A 411 7.12 31.59 8.89
CA ILE A 411 5.91 31.24 8.14
C ILE A 411 5.93 31.89 6.74
N SER A 412 6.49 33.09 6.61
CA SER A 412 6.65 33.76 5.31
C SER A 412 7.59 33.03 4.35
N MET A 413 8.37 32.04 4.81
CA MET A 413 9.14 31.16 3.92
C MET A 413 8.25 30.09 3.26
N VAL A 414 7.14 29.70 3.90
CA VAL A 414 6.20 28.69 3.37
C VAL A 414 5.51 29.18 2.09
N VAL A 415 5.18 30.47 2.04
CA VAL A 415 4.51 31.07 0.87
C VAL A 415 5.41 31.20 -0.36
N LYS A 416 6.72 30.89 -0.25
CA LYS A 416 7.64 30.86 -1.40
C LYS A 416 7.48 29.61 -2.27
N PHE A 417 6.73 28.61 -1.81
CA PHE A 417 6.48 27.38 -2.55
C PHE A 417 5.20 27.52 -3.38
N GLU A 418 5.32 27.86 -4.66
CA GLU A 418 4.17 28.18 -5.53
C GLU A 418 3.27 26.97 -5.83
N HIS A 419 3.81 25.74 -5.77
CA HIS A 419 3.09 24.48 -6.02
C HIS A 419 2.39 23.89 -4.78
N LEU A 420 2.33 24.66 -3.68
CA LEU A 420 1.74 24.20 -2.43
C LEU A 420 0.22 23.98 -2.58
N LYS A 421 -0.22 22.75 -2.30
CA LYS A 421 -1.62 22.30 -2.37
C LYS A 421 -2.27 22.19 -1.00
N VAL A 422 -1.50 21.81 0.01
CA VAL A 422 -1.95 21.59 1.39
C VAL A 422 -1.07 22.40 2.34
N LEU A 423 -1.71 23.24 3.15
CA LEU A 423 -1.05 24.01 4.20
C LEU A 423 -1.79 23.84 5.53
N GLU A 424 -1.09 23.33 6.53
CA GLU A 424 -1.60 23.22 7.90
C GLU A 424 -0.69 23.95 8.88
N LEU A 425 -1.26 24.93 9.57
CA LEU A 425 -0.60 25.75 10.58
C LEU A 425 -1.42 25.67 11.88
N VAL A 426 -1.07 24.73 12.77
CA VAL A 426 -1.77 24.46 14.04
C VAL A 426 -0.98 25.03 15.22
N GLY A 427 -1.66 25.75 16.13
CA GLY A 427 -1.05 26.48 17.25
C GLY A 427 -0.26 27.75 16.87
N MET A 428 -0.25 28.16 15.60
CA MET A 428 0.59 29.25 15.09
C MET A 428 -0.07 30.64 15.15
N GLY A 429 -1.11 30.84 15.97
CA GLY A 429 -1.98 32.01 15.93
C GLY A 429 -1.24 33.35 16.06
N LYS A 430 -0.22 33.43 16.92
CA LYS A 430 0.62 34.64 17.12
C LYS A 430 1.39 35.06 15.86
N ALA A 431 1.67 34.13 14.96
CA ALA A 431 2.46 34.37 13.76
C ALA A 431 1.62 34.61 12.50
N LEU A 432 0.32 34.32 12.55
CA LEU A 432 -0.64 34.55 11.47
C LEU A 432 -1.05 36.03 11.38
N THR A 433 -0.13 36.87 10.91
CA THR A 433 -0.40 38.30 10.64
C THR A 433 -1.19 38.49 9.35
N LEU A 434 -1.79 39.67 9.15
CA LEU A 434 -2.53 40.00 7.92
C LEU A 434 -1.66 39.86 6.66
N ASP A 435 -0.39 40.28 6.72
CA ASP A 435 0.56 40.16 5.60
C ASP A 435 0.81 38.69 5.22
N VAL A 436 0.95 37.81 6.23
CA VAL A 436 1.10 36.37 6.01
C VAL A 436 -0.16 35.79 5.38
N LEU A 437 -1.35 36.16 5.86
CA LEU A 437 -2.62 35.69 5.30
C LEU A 437 -2.83 36.16 3.85
N GLU A 438 -2.50 37.41 3.52
CA GLU A 438 -2.55 37.94 2.15
C GLU A 438 -1.62 37.13 1.22
N LYS A 439 -0.42 36.76 1.70
CA LYS A 439 0.51 35.92 0.94
C LYS A 439 0.04 34.48 0.78
N ILE A 440 -0.53 33.87 1.82
CA ILE A 440 -1.11 32.51 1.75
C ILE A 440 -2.25 32.49 0.74
N GLY A 441 -3.14 33.48 0.77
CA GLY A 441 -4.29 33.53 -0.13
C GLY A 441 -3.95 33.85 -1.58
N ALA A 442 -2.73 34.34 -1.86
CA ALA A 442 -2.18 34.50 -3.20
C ALA A 442 -1.62 33.20 -3.80
N LEU A 443 -1.53 32.10 -3.03
CA LEU A 443 -1.04 30.81 -3.54
C LEU A 443 -2.00 30.23 -4.60
N PRO A 444 -1.50 29.91 -5.81
CA PRO A 444 -2.37 29.59 -6.94
C PRO A 444 -2.98 28.18 -6.90
N TRP A 445 -2.34 27.23 -6.20
CA TRP A 445 -2.76 25.82 -6.20
C TRP A 445 -3.26 25.33 -4.84
N LEU A 446 -3.51 26.23 -3.89
CA LEU A 446 -3.88 25.87 -2.53
C LEU A 446 -5.32 25.36 -2.48
N VAL A 447 -5.48 24.07 -2.15
CA VAL A 447 -6.76 23.35 -2.14
C VAL A 447 -7.21 23.04 -0.70
N ASP A 448 -6.26 22.79 0.20
CA ASP A 448 -6.53 22.43 1.59
C ASP A 448 -5.78 23.38 2.53
N LEU A 449 -6.53 24.01 3.44
CA LEU A 449 -6.02 25.01 4.35
C LEU A 449 -6.56 24.77 5.76
N VAL A 450 -5.64 24.54 6.69
CA VAL A 450 -5.90 24.44 8.13
C VAL A 450 -5.17 25.60 8.82
N LEU A 451 -5.94 26.48 9.48
CA LEU A 451 -5.41 27.63 10.20
C LEU A 451 -5.90 27.62 11.64
N ASP A 452 -4.96 27.74 12.57
CA ASP A 452 -5.25 27.85 13.99
C ASP A 452 -4.85 29.22 14.55
N PHE A 453 -5.86 29.96 15.01
CA PHE A 453 -5.72 31.28 15.62
C PHE A 453 -5.81 31.26 17.15
N THR A 454 -5.71 30.09 17.79
CA THR A 454 -5.52 30.01 19.25
C THR A 454 -4.31 30.83 19.69
N GLU A 455 -4.37 31.37 20.91
CA GLU A 455 -3.34 32.28 21.48
C GLU A 455 -3.07 33.57 20.68
N ASN A 456 -3.92 33.92 19.70
CA ASN A 456 -3.84 35.21 19.04
C ASN A 456 -4.48 36.28 19.92
N ASP A 457 -3.69 36.84 20.84
CA ASP A 457 -4.10 37.93 21.75
C ASP A 457 -4.42 39.23 21.00
N THR A 458 -3.97 39.34 19.74
CA THR A 458 -4.29 40.46 18.86
C THR A 458 -5.54 40.16 18.05
N ILE A 459 -6.59 40.96 18.25
CA ILE A 459 -7.69 41.04 17.29
C ILE A 459 -7.05 41.45 15.96
N LEU A 460 -6.92 40.51 15.03
CA LEU A 460 -6.52 40.85 13.66
C LEU A 460 -7.44 41.99 13.21
N PRO A 461 -6.89 43.14 12.75
CA PRO A 461 -7.70 44.25 12.33
C PRO A 461 -8.72 43.74 11.32
N LEU A 462 -9.98 44.17 11.46
CA LEU A 462 -11.11 43.75 10.63
C LEU A 462 -10.61 43.54 9.20
N LEU A 463 -10.63 42.28 8.73
CA LEU A 463 -10.16 41.95 7.40
C LEU A 463 -10.96 42.83 6.43
N THR A 464 -10.29 43.75 5.74
CA THR A 464 -10.95 44.69 4.82
C THR A 464 -10.82 44.20 3.39
N LYS A 465 -9.65 43.66 3.04
CA LYS A 465 -9.35 43.12 1.72
C LYS A 465 -9.80 41.67 1.55
N ASP A 466 -10.00 41.28 0.30
CA ASP A 466 -10.13 39.89 -0.14
C ASP A 466 -8.76 39.20 0.02
N LEU A 467 -8.74 37.99 0.58
CA LEU A 467 -7.52 37.22 0.79
C LEU A 467 -7.14 36.41 -0.46
N GLY A 468 -8.07 36.14 -1.38
CA GLY A 468 -7.87 35.18 -2.46
C GLY A 468 -8.38 33.79 -2.08
N LEU A 469 -7.58 32.73 -2.28
CA LEU A 469 -7.99 31.32 -2.09
C LEU A 469 -9.07 30.88 -3.10
N LYS A 470 -8.72 30.93 -4.40
CA LYS A 470 -9.68 30.71 -5.50
C LYS A 470 -10.09 29.24 -5.66
N ASP A 471 -9.14 28.31 -5.50
CA ASP A 471 -9.34 26.88 -5.74
C ASP A 471 -9.51 26.06 -4.44
N LEU A 472 -9.76 26.74 -3.33
CA LEU A 472 -9.88 26.12 -2.02
C LEU A 472 -11.11 25.20 -1.95
N LYS A 473 -10.89 23.95 -1.52
CA LYS A 473 -11.91 22.93 -1.33
C LYS A 473 -12.10 22.52 0.12
N VAL A 474 -11.03 22.58 0.92
CA VAL A 474 -11.04 22.21 2.33
C VAL A 474 -10.58 23.39 3.16
N LEU A 475 -11.40 23.75 4.14
CA LEU A 475 -11.09 24.80 5.09
C LEU A 475 -11.34 24.30 6.50
N PHE A 476 -10.29 24.26 7.32
CA PHE A 476 -10.38 24.08 8.76
C PHE A 476 -9.88 25.36 9.44
N ILE A 477 -10.72 25.97 10.27
CA ILE A 477 -10.32 27.14 11.07
C ILE A 477 -10.54 26.87 12.55
N THR A 478 -9.49 27.03 13.35
CA THR A 478 -9.61 27.13 14.82
C THR A 478 -9.63 28.60 15.23
N ALA A 479 -10.78 29.15 15.58
CA ALA A 479 -10.92 30.54 16.03
C ALA A 479 -12.28 30.80 16.71
N PRO A 480 -12.42 31.90 17.47
CA PRO A 480 -13.73 32.37 17.92
C PRO A 480 -14.70 32.57 16.73
N VAL A 481 -15.96 32.17 16.88
CA VAL A 481 -16.94 32.20 15.77
C VAL A 481 -17.12 33.59 15.17
N ALA A 482 -17.06 34.65 15.98
CA ALA A 482 -17.12 36.02 15.49
C ALA A 482 -15.99 36.33 14.50
N PHE A 483 -14.78 35.81 14.76
CA PHE A 483 -13.65 35.95 13.85
C PHE A 483 -13.88 35.14 12.56
N VAL A 484 -14.30 33.87 12.69
CA VAL A 484 -14.60 33.02 11.52
C VAL A 484 -15.60 33.70 10.59
N ARG A 485 -16.70 34.25 11.13
CA ARG A 485 -17.71 34.99 10.35
C ARG A 485 -17.16 36.23 9.65
N SER A 486 -16.17 36.91 10.24
CA SER A 486 -15.48 38.03 9.59
C SER A 486 -14.48 37.58 8.50
N PHE A 487 -13.96 36.35 8.62
CA PHE A 487 -12.99 35.75 7.72
C PHE A 487 -13.64 35.16 6.47
N LEU A 488 -14.76 34.43 6.63
CA LEU A 488 -15.42 33.73 5.51
C LEU A 488 -15.67 34.63 4.29
N PRO A 489 -16.22 35.86 4.40
CA PRO A 489 -16.47 36.73 3.26
C PRO A 489 -15.23 37.10 2.44
N LYS A 490 -14.03 36.88 2.98
CA LYS A 490 -12.74 37.23 2.35
C LYS A 490 -12.11 36.09 1.58
N ILE A 491 -12.75 34.92 1.58
CA ILE A 491 -12.35 33.78 0.78
C ILE A 491 -13.04 33.89 -0.59
N SER A 492 -12.30 33.77 -1.68
CA SER A 492 -12.82 33.90 -3.05
C SER A 492 -13.44 32.61 -3.62
N THR A 493 -13.12 31.43 -3.07
CA THR A 493 -13.64 30.15 -3.59
C THR A 493 -15.17 30.11 -3.64
N THR A 494 -15.70 29.48 -4.68
CA THR A 494 -17.14 29.21 -4.85
C THR A 494 -17.48 27.73 -4.72
N SER A 495 -16.48 26.86 -4.56
CA SER A 495 -16.62 25.41 -4.59
C SER A 495 -16.02 24.73 -3.37
N LEU A 496 -16.27 25.28 -2.17
CA LEU A 496 -15.83 24.66 -0.92
C LEU A 496 -16.59 23.34 -0.72
N GLU A 497 -15.86 22.25 -0.53
CA GLU A 497 -16.40 20.91 -0.33
C GLU A 497 -16.43 20.54 1.16
N HIS A 498 -15.39 20.90 1.91
CA HIS A 498 -15.26 20.59 3.33
C HIS A 498 -15.09 21.87 4.16
N PHE A 499 -15.94 22.04 5.16
CA PHE A 499 -15.85 23.13 6.12
C PHE A 499 -15.74 22.56 7.54
N ALA A 500 -14.69 22.93 8.25
CA ALA A 500 -14.48 22.58 9.64
C ALA A 500 -14.19 23.84 10.46
N CYS A 501 -14.86 23.95 11.61
CA CYS A 501 -14.68 25.06 12.54
C CYS A 501 -14.48 24.51 13.95
N SER A 502 -13.34 24.85 14.54
CA SER A 502 -13.04 24.58 15.94
C SER A 502 -13.10 25.90 16.70
N SER A 503 -13.96 26.01 17.71
CA SER A 503 -14.05 27.25 18.52
C SER A 503 -13.56 27.02 19.95
N PRO A 504 -12.67 27.90 20.47
CA PRO A 504 -12.30 27.88 21.87
C PRO A 504 -13.49 28.31 22.75
N SER A 505 -13.41 27.97 24.04
CA SER A 505 -14.44 28.28 25.02
C SER A 505 -14.60 29.78 25.23
N HIS A 506 -15.82 30.26 25.03
CA HIS A 506 -16.32 31.62 25.30
C HIS A 506 -15.96 32.73 24.30
N PRO A 507 -16.89 33.70 24.07
CA PRO A 507 -18.29 33.75 24.52
C PRO A 507 -19.22 32.86 23.66
N PRO A 508 -20.42 32.48 24.19
CA PRO A 508 -21.41 31.73 23.42
C PRO A 508 -21.76 32.49 22.14
N SER A 509 -21.78 31.77 21.03
CA SER A 509 -21.90 32.36 19.70
C SER A 509 -22.94 31.62 18.90
N ASP A 510 -23.69 32.36 18.08
CA ASP A 510 -24.77 31.78 17.29
C ASP A 510 -24.22 30.96 16.12
N LYS A 511 -24.04 29.66 16.37
CA LYS A 511 -23.59 28.67 15.38
C LYS A 511 -24.57 28.55 14.21
N LYS A 512 -25.85 28.82 14.43
CA LYS A 512 -26.86 28.79 13.37
C LYS A 512 -26.54 29.82 12.32
N VAL A 513 -26.24 31.06 12.72
CA VAL A 513 -25.91 32.15 11.79
C VAL A 513 -24.61 31.85 11.02
N LEU A 514 -23.61 31.26 11.68
CA LEU A 514 -22.41 30.78 10.99
C LEU A 514 -22.76 29.76 9.90
N LEU A 515 -23.59 28.76 10.22
CA LEU A 515 -24.01 27.75 9.25
C LEU A 515 -24.88 28.34 8.13
N GLU A 516 -25.73 29.33 8.41
CA GLU A 516 -26.50 30.05 7.39
C GLU A 516 -25.58 30.75 6.38
N GLU A 517 -24.55 31.45 6.85
CA GLU A 517 -23.55 32.11 5.98
C GLU A 517 -22.77 31.11 5.12
N VAL A 518 -22.34 29.99 5.72
CA VAL A 518 -21.62 28.90 5.03
C VAL A 518 -22.49 28.26 3.95
N VAL A 519 -23.74 27.92 4.29
CA VAL A 519 -24.69 27.29 3.36
C VAL A 519 -25.11 28.24 2.26
N GLN A 520 -25.34 29.52 2.57
CA GLN A 520 -25.67 30.53 1.57
C GLN A 520 -24.58 30.63 0.48
N ARG A 521 -23.32 30.44 0.87
CA ARG A 521 -22.18 30.61 -0.02
C ARG A 521 -21.79 29.34 -0.77
N TRP A 522 -21.85 28.19 -0.10
CA TRP A 522 -21.30 26.92 -0.61
C TRP A 522 -22.28 25.73 -0.54
N GLY A 523 -23.56 25.97 -0.26
CA GLY A 523 -24.55 24.90 -0.07
C GLY A 523 -24.73 23.94 -1.26
N GLN A 524 -24.29 24.31 -2.47
CA GLN A 524 -24.32 23.39 -3.63
C GLN A 524 -23.13 22.43 -3.69
N THR A 525 -22.00 22.79 -3.09
CA THR A 525 -20.72 22.05 -3.18
C THR A 525 -20.32 21.38 -1.88
N LEU A 526 -20.88 21.82 -0.74
CA LEU A 526 -20.57 21.26 0.58
C LEU A 526 -20.94 19.78 0.67
N LYS A 527 -19.95 19.00 1.08
CA LYS A 527 -20.03 17.56 1.37
C LYS A 527 -19.74 17.23 2.82
N LYS A 528 -18.85 17.99 3.47
CA LYS A 528 -18.44 17.72 4.87
C LYS A 528 -18.53 18.97 5.72
N VAL A 529 -19.19 18.86 6.87
CA VAL A 529 -19.35 19.96 7.83
C VAL A 529 -19.00 19.48 9.22
N TYR A 530 -17.93 20.02 9.79
CA TYR A 530 -17.45 19.67 11.14
C TYR A 530 -17.52 20.90 12.06
N LEU A 531 -18.20 20.74 13.19
CA LEU A 531 -18.19 21.71 14.28
C LEU A 531 -17.54 21.07 15.49
N ILE A 532 -16.50 21.71 16.00
CA ILE A 532 -15.71 21.22 17.12
C ILE A 532 -15.70 22.31 18.19
N TYR A 533 -16.08 21.96 19.40
CA TYR A 533 -15.90 22.79 20.58
C TYR A 533 -14.70 22.25 21.36
N GLN A 534 -13.69 23.11 21.58
CA GLN A 534 -12.55 22.73 22.42
C GLN A 534 -12.99 22.71 23.88
N GLU A 535 -13.05 21.51 24.45
CA GLU A 535 -13.38 21.30 25.85
C GLU A 535 -12.38 22.03 26.75
N THR A 536 -12.90 22.83 27.67
CA THR A 536 -12.09 23.43 28.74
C THR A 536 -12.47 22.77 30.05
N GLN A 537 -11.44 22.34 30.78
CA GLN A 537 -11.60 22.03 32.19
C GLN A 537 -11.69 23.33 32.99
N VAL A 538 -12.70 23.44 33.85
CA VAL A 538 -12.85 24.58 34.76
C VAL A 538 -11.66 24.65 35.73
N GLU A 539 -11.20 23.47 36.18
CA GLU A 539 -10.05 23.25 37.06
C GLU A 539 -9.44 21.88 36.72
N ALA A 540 -8.17 21.64 37.05
CA ALA A 540 -7.51 20.35 36.78
C ALA A 540 -8.26 19.19 37.47
N GLY A 541 -8.90 18.32 36.68
CA GLY A 541 -9.74 17.22 37.19
C GLY A 541 -11.21 17.58 37.49
N GLY A 542 -11.64 18.81 37.17
CA GLY A 542 -13.05 19.23 37.21
C GLY A 542 -13.85 18.73 35.99
N PRO A 543 -15.19 18.89 36.01
CA PRO A 543 -16.03 18.48 34.89
C PRO A 543 -15.70 19.28 33.63
N LEU A 544 -15.72 18.60 32.48
CA LEU A 544 -15.55 19.25 31.18
C LEU A 544 -16.74 20.17 30.91
N LEU A 545 -16.46 21.42 30.52
CA LEU A 545 -17.50 22.32 30.03
C LEU A 545 -17.92 21.85 28.65
N ILE A 546 -19.18 21.41 28.53
CA ILE A 546 -19.80 21.04 27.26
C ILE A 546 -20.73 22.18 26.85
N GLU A 547 -20.56 22.71 25.64
CA GLU A 547 -21.47 23.74 25.11
C GLU A 547 -22.76 23.08 24.62
N ASN A 548 -23.92 23.57 25.08
CA ASN A 548 -25.20 23.09 24.56
C ASN A 548 -25.44 23.69 23.16
N LEU A 549 -25.64 22.82 22.18
CA LEU A 549 -25.95 23.17 20.79
C LEU A 549 -27.40 22.79 20.49
N PRO A 550 -28.34 23.75 20.43
CA PRO A 550 -29.72 23.46 20.09
C PRO A 550 -29.83 22.79 18.71
N VAL A 551 -30.69 21.78 18.56
CA VAL A 551 -30.93 21.08 17.28
C VAL A 551 -31.30 22.05 16.16
N SER A 552 -32.04 23.12 16.48
CA SER A 552 -32.41 24.17 15.52
C SER A 552 -31.21 24.89 14.89
N SER A 553 -30.02 24.78 15.48
CA SER A 553 -28.79 25.32 14.91
C SER A 553 -28.38 24.60 13.63
N LEU A 554 -28.78 23.33 13.46
CA LEU A 554 -28.51 22.53 12.26
C LEU A 554 -29.52 22.76 11.14
N ALA A 555 -30.60 23.52 11.37
CA ALA A 555 -31.62 23.80 10.38
C ALA A 555 -31.08 24.28 9.01
N PRO A 556 -30.03 25.13 8.94
CA PRO A 556 -29.44 25.56 7.67
C PRO A 556 -28.84 24.41 6.84
N LEU A 557 -28.45 23.30 7.48
CA LEU A 557 -27.83 22.15 6.81
C LEU A 557 -28.85 21.16 6.22
N LEU A 558 -30.11 21.18 6.67
CA LEU A 558 -31.15 20.25 6.22
C LEU A 558 -31.39 20.25 4.69
N PRO A 559 -31.27 21.37 3.95
CA PRO A 559 -31.41 21.38 2.50
C PRO A 559 -30.27 20.69 1.73
N LEU A 560 -29.14 20.38 2.37
CA LEU A 560 -27.92 19.89 1.71
C LEU A 560 -28.03 18.40 1.34
N ARG A 561 -28.54 18.10 0.14
CA ARG A 561 -28.72 16.70 -0.31
C ARG A 561 -27.42 15.93 -0.59
N ASN A 562 -26.33 16.65 -0.82
CA ASN A 562 -25.01 16.10 -1.13
C ASN A 562 -24.11 15.95 0.12
N LEU A 563 -24.65 16.14 1.32
CA LEU A 563 -23.86 16.03 2.55
C LEU A 563 -23.46 14.56 2.80
N GLU A 564 -22.15 14.32 2.83
CA GLU A 564 -21.52 13.00 3.02
C GLU A 564 -21.04 12.80 4.47
N SER A 565 -20.65 13.87 5.17
CA SER A 565 -20.15 13.79 6.54
C SER A 565 -20.57 14.97 7.42
N LEU A 566 -21.14 14.66 8.59
CA LEU A 566 -21.46 15.65 9.63
C LEU A 566 -20.83 15.20 10.94
N ARG A 567 -20.03 16.08 11.57
CA ARG A 567 -19.37 15.79 12.86
C ARG A 567 -19.53 16.95 13.82
N LEU A 568 -20.00 16.64 15.02
CA LEU A 568 -20.26 17.60 16.10
C LEU A 568 -19.55 17.13 17.37
N ASP A 569 -18.38 17.70 17.68
CA ASP A 569 -17.55 17.33 18.83
C ASP A 569 -17.57 18.40 19.93
N GLY A 570 -17.48 17.98 21.19
CA GLY A 570 -17.44 18.88 22.35
C GLY A 570 -18.76 19.59 22.66
N TYR A 571 -19.85 19.22 21.98
CA TYR A 571 -21.20 19.74 22.20
C TYR A 571 -22.07 18.76 22.99
N ALA A 572 -23.15 19.28 23.57
CA ALA A 572 -24.31 18.53 24.03
C ALA A 572 -25.53 18.92 23.20
N MET A 573 -26.40 17.96 22.92
CA MET A 573 -27.61 18.22 22.12
C MET A 573 -28.74 17.29 22.55
N ASP A 574 -29.90 17.86 22.84
CA ASP A 574 -31.14 17.11 23.09
C ASP A 574 -31.66 16.58 21.76
N LEU A 575 -31.83 15.26 21.64
CA LEU A 575 -32.22 14.62 20.37
C LEU A 575 -33.40 13.67 20.58
N SER A 576 -34.37 13.72 19.66
CA SER A 576 -35.50 12.81 19.60
C SER A 576 -35.43 11.87 18.39
N ASP A 577 -36.25 10.81 18.38
CA ASP A 577 -36.37 9.92 17.20
C ASP A 577 -36.85 10.68 15.95
N ASP A 578 -37.70 11.70 16.12
CA ASP A 578 -38.17 12.55 15.01
C ASP A 578 -37.04 13.37 14.41
N ASP A 579 -36.09 13.84 15.23
CA ASP A 579 -34.90 14.56 14.74
C ASP A 579 -34.02 13.65 13.90
N ILE A 580 -33.80 12.40 14.34
CA ILE A 580 -33.03 11.41 13.57
C ILE A 580 -33.74 11.08 12.24
N GLN A 581 -35.07 10.93 12.26
CA GLN A 581 -35.87 10.74 11.06
C GLN A 581 -35.77 11.94 10.09
N ASN A 582 -35.73 13.16 10.62
CA ASN A 582 -35.51 14.36 9.82
C ASN A 582 -34.10 14.40 9.21
N PHE A 583 -33.07 14.00 9.96
CA PHE A 583 -31.69 13.94 9.45
C PHE A 583 -31.53 12.88 8.37
N ALA A 584 -32.08 11.69 8.58
CA ALA A 584 -32.03 10.59 7.62
C ALA A 584 -32.72 10.94 6.29
N THR A 585 -33.86 11.65 6.36
CA THR A 585 -34.56 12.12 5.16
C THR A 585 -33.87 13.31 4.49
N ALA A 586 -33.20 14.17 5.26
CA ALA A 586 -32.47 15.33 4.74
C ALA A 586 -31.22 14.93 3.95
N TRP A 587 -30.42 13.98 4.47
CA TRP A 587 -29.07 13.68 4.00
C TRP A 587 -28.89 12.24 3.47
N PRO A 588 -29.49 11.89 2.32
CA PRO A 588 -29.45 10.51 1.81
C PRO A 588 -28.06 10.04 1.35
N ALA A 589 -27.12 10.95 1.14
CA ALA A 589 -25.74 10.67 0.70
C ALA A 589 -24.76 10.42 1.87
N LEU A 590 -25.22 10.44 3.11
CA LEU A 590 -24.37 10.43 4.30
C LEU A 590 -23.59 9.12 4.45
N THR A 591 -22.28 9.24 4.59
CA THR A 591 -21.34 8.14 4.87
C THR A 591 -20.81 8.17 6.29
N ALA A 592 -20.78 9.33 6.94
CA ALA A 592 -20.34 9.48 8.32
C ALA A 592 -21.25 10.46 9.08
N LEU A 593 -21.76 10.04 10.22
CA LEU A 593 -22.57 10.87 11.11
C LEU A 593 -22.01 10.77 12.52
N ALA A 594 -21.52 11.88 13.07
CA ALA A 594 -21.03 11.93 14.43
C ALA A 594 -21.77 13.00 15.23
N LEU A 595 -22.81 12.56 15.94
CA LEU A 595 -23.63 13.38 16.81
C LEU A 595 -22.94 13.60 18.18
N PRO A 596 -23.30 14.66 18.92
CA PRO A 596 -22.65 15.00 20.18
C PRO A 596 -22.95 14.00 21.29
N TYR A 597 -22.20 14.08 22.39
CA TYR A 597 -22.49 13.33 23.60
C TYR A 597 -23.66 13.97 24.35
N THR A 598 -24.56 13.15 24.86
CA THR A 598 -25.73 13.63 25.61
C THR A 598 -25.84 12.87 26.93
N PRO A 599 -25.76 13.55 28.11
CA PRO A 599 -25.92 12.91 29.41
C PRO A 599 -27.28 12.23 29.57
N ALA A 600 -27.37 11.23 30.45
CA ALA A 600 -28.61 10.47 30.68
C ALA A 600 -29.83 11.32 31.13
N ALA A 601 -29.59 12.48 31.73
CA ALA A 601 -30.64 13.42 32.14
C ALA A 601 -31.33 14.14 30.96
N HIS A 602 -30.74 14.07 29.77
CA HIS A 602 -31.21 14.78 28.58
C HIS A 602 -31.93 13.84 27.60
N PRO A 603 -32.88 14.36 26.79
CA PRO A 603 -33.54 13.59 25.74
C PRO A 603 -32.54 12.99 24.74
N ARG A 604 -32.72 11.69 24.45
CA ARG A 604 -31.88 10.92 23.53
C ARG A 604 -32.76 10.02 22.64
N PRO A 605 -32.37 9.80 21.37
CA PRO A 605 -33.05 8.88 20.47
C PRO A 605 -33.06 7.45 21.00
N SER A 606 -34.14 6.72 20.74
CA SER A 606 -34.29 5.31 21.12
C SER A 606 -33.55 4.39 20.14
N ILE A 607 -33.52 3.10 20.45
CA ILE A 607 -32.94 2.06 19.57
C ILE A 607 -33.64 2.03 18.20
N ASN A 608 -34.90 2.49 18.09
CA ASN A 608 -35.61 2.57 16.81
C ASN A 608 -34.94 3.54 15.82
N SER A 609 -34.23 4.55 16.32
CA SER A 609 -33.43 5.44 15.47
C SER A 609 -32.35 4.70 14.68
N LEU A 610 -31.78 3.61 15.20
CA LEU A 610 -30.83 2.78 14.45
C LEU A 610 -31.50 2.09 13.26
N ARG A 611 -32.75 1.64 13.42
CA ARG A 611 -33.53 1.06 12.32
C ARG A 611 -33.83 2.10 11.26
N THR A 612 -34.27 3.29 11.66
CA THR A 612 -34.52 4.41 10.76
C THR A 612 -33.30 4.74 9.91
N LEU A 613 -32.11 4.83 10.55
CA LEU A 613 -30.85 5.07 9.86
C LEU A 613 -30.49 3.91 8.92
N ALA A 614 -30.65 2.66 9.37
CA ALA A 614 -30.38 1.49 8.53
C ALA A 614 -31.25 1.43 7.27
N GLU A 615 -32.52 1.82 7.38
CA GLU A 615 -33.49 1.80 6.29
C GLU A 615 -33.27 2.93 5.27
N GLN A 616 -32.85 4.11 5.74
CA GLN A 616 -32.82 5.32 4.91
C GLN A 616 -31.41 5.76 4.48
N LEU A 617 -30.36 5.30 5.16
CA LEU A 617 -28.96 5.67 4.91
C LEU A 617 -28.07 4.44 4.61
N PRO A 618 -28.32 3.69 3.51
CA PRO A 618 -27.63 2.42 3.25
C PRO A 618 -26.11 2.54 3.04
N LYS A 619 -25.62 3.75 2.74
CA LYS A 619 -24.19 4.07 2.53
C LYS A 619 -23.46 4.52 3.79
N LEU A 620 -24.15 4.59 4.94
CA LEU A 620 -23.54 5.04 6.19
C LEU A 620 -22.51 4.03 6.66
N ARG A 621 -21.27 4.49 6.87
CA ARG A 621 -20.08 3.70 7.27
C ARG A 621 -19.65 3.95 8.71
N GLN A 622 -19.75 5.19 9.16
CA GLN A 622 -19.40 5.58 10.53
C GLN A 622 -20.59 6.27 11.18
N LEU A 623 -20.99 5.80 12.36
CA LEU A 623 -22.09 6.38 13.14
C LEU A 623 -21.66 6.56 14.59
N ARG A 624 -21.69 7.81 15.07
CA ARG A 624 -21.72 8.13 16.51
C ARG A 624 -23.07 8.75 16.86
N ILE A 625 -23.79 8.15 17.80
CA ILE A 625 -25.14 8.56 18.19
C ILE A 625 -25.34 8.44 19.71
N PRO A 626 -25.91 9.45 20.40
CA PRO A 626 -26.26 9.35 21.81
C PRO A 626 -27.57 8.57 21.96
N LEU A 627 -27.51 7.26 22.23
CA LEU A 627 -28.72 6.44 22.32
C LEU A 627 -29.26 6.39 23.74
N ASN A 628 -30.58 6.46 23.89
CA ASN A 628 -31.24 5.99 25.08
C ASN A 628 -31.29 4.46 25.06
N THR A 629 -30.58 3.85 26.00
CA THR A 629 -30.52 2.40 26.17
C THR A 629 -31.19 1.91 27.46
N SER A 630 -31.90 2.80 28.17
CA SER A 630 -32.59 2.49 29.42
C SER A 630 -33.97 1.86 29.21
N ASP A 631 -34.59 2.10 28.05
CA ASP A 631 -35.84 1.45 27.67
C ASP A 631 -35.58 -0.02 27.33
N SER A 632 -36.49 -0.92 27.73
CA SER A 632 -36.34 -2.36 27.50
C SER A 632 -36.05 -2.63 26.02
N VAL A 633 -34.85 -3.16 25.73
CA VAL A 633 -34.45 -3.51 24.36
C VAL A 633 -35.52 -4.47 23.81
N PRO A 634 -36.22 -4.14 22.72
CA PRO A 634 -37.28 -4.98 22.21
C PRO A 634 -36.76 -6.40 21.99
N THR A 635 -37.49 -7.41 22.47
CA THR A 635 -37.12 -8.80 22.25
C THR A 635 -36.98 -9.02 20.76
N PHE A 636 -35.80 -9.46 20.31
CA PHE A 636 -35.56 -9.67 18.89
C PHE A 636 -36.50 -10.76 18.36
N VAL A 637 -37.47 -10.36 17.54
CA VAL A 637 -38.34 -11.28 16.79
C VAL A 637 -37.79 -11.39 15.39
N SER A 638 -37.34 -12.59 15.01
CA SER A 638 -36.90 -12.85 13.63
C SER A 638 -38.08 -12.62 12.69
N PRO A 639 -37.97 -11.73 11.68
CA PRO A 639 -39.11 -11.39 10.83
C PRO A 639 -39.57 -12.52 9.87
N GLY A 640 -39.03 -13.74 9.97
CA GLY A 640 -39.44 -14.91 9.17
C GLY A 640 -39.14 -14.82 7.67
N VAL A 641 -38.78 -13.64 7.17
CA VAL A 641 -38.33 -13.38 5.80
C VAL A 641 -36.80 -13.31 5.80
N PRO A 642 -36.09 -14.00 4.87
CA PRO A 642 -34.66 -13.83 4.70
C PRO A 642 -34.32 -12.37 4.33
N HIS A 643 -33.71 -11.63 5.26
CA HIS A 643 -32.74 -10.54 5.04
C HIS A 643 -33.05 -9.43 4.02
N ALA A 644 -34.32 -9.10 3.73
CA ALA A 644 -34.63 -7.99 2.81
C ALA A 644 -34.12 -6.60 3.28
N LEU A 645 -33.95 -6.40 4.59
CA LEU A 645 -33.49 -5.14 5.21
C LEU A 645 -31.98 -5.09 5.53
N GLY A 646 -31.22 -6.17 5.25
CA GLY A 646 -29.83 -6.32 5.70
C GLY A 646 -28.86 -6.81 4.63
N HIS A 647 -29.29 -7.07 3.40
CA HIS A 647 -28.36 -7.37 2.32
C HIS A 647 -27.66 -6.09 1.82
N GLY A 648 -26.69 -5.58 2.59
CA GLY A 648 -25.67 -4.67 2.06
C GLY A 648 -25.45 -3.34 2.76
N HIS A 649 -26.01 -3.08 3.96
CA HIS A 649 -25.68 -1.85 4.68
C HIS A 649 -24.17 -1.78 4.96
N GLU A 650 -23.55 -0.63 4.69
CA GLU A 650 -22.10 -0.44 4.73
C GLU A 650 -21.57 0.02 6.10
N LEU A 651 -22.31 -0.14 7.20
CA LEU A 651 -21.87 0.40 8.49
C LEU A 651 -20.70 -0.44 9.00
N GLU A 652 -19.57 0.22 9.26
CA GLU A 652 -18.32 -0.40 9.69
C GLU A 652 -18.04 -0.08 11.17
N GLN A 653 -18.39 1.12 11.63
CA GLN A 653 -18.13 1.56 13.00
C GLN A 653 -19.38 2.21 13.63
N LEU A 654 -19.71 1.76 14.84
CA LEU A 654 -20.77 2.34 15.67
C LEU A 654 -20.20 2.78 17.01
N THR A 655 -20.31 4.06 17.33
CA THR A 655 -19.95 4.61 18.63
C THR A 655 -21.21 5.08 19.35
N VAL A 656 -21.44 4.58 20.56
CA VAL A 656 -22.58 5.00 21.36
C VAL A 656 -22.13 6.08 22.34
N ALA A 657 -22.67 7.29 22.16
CA ALA A 657 -22.26 8.49 22.88
C ALA A 657 -23.16 8.81 24.08
N SER A 658 -23.28 7.84 24.99
CA SER A 658 -24.14 7.91 26.17
C SER A 658 -23.58 7.07 27.31
N GLY A 659 -23.67 7.57 28.55
CA GLY A 659 -23.27 6.82 29.75
C GLY A 659 -24.33 6.85 30.86
N GLY A 660 -24.26 5.86 31.76
CA GLY A 660 -25.01 5.85 33.02
C GLY A 660 -26.15 4.83 33.13
N GLU A 661 -26.40 3.98 32.13
CA GLU A 661 -27.41 2.90 32.25
C GLU A 661 -26.82 1.59 32.75
N SER A 662 -27.53 0.93 33.68
CA SER A 662 -27.25 -0.44 34.09
C SER A 662 -27.93 -1.44 33.16
N TRP A 663 -27.19 -2.42 32.65
CA TRP A 663 -27.74 -3.51 31.82
C TRP A 663 -27.62 -4.85 32.53
N GLU A 664 -28.63 -5.70 32.33
CA GLU A 664 -28.50 -7.14 32.58
C GLU A 664 -27.90 -7.83 31.35
N LEU A 665 -27.39 -9.07 31.53
CA LEU A 665 -26.89 -9.89 30.42
C LEU A 665 -27.93 -10.06 29.29
N ARG A 666 -29.21 -10.05 29.63
CA ARG A 666 -30.30 -10.15 28.65
C ARG A 666 -30.33 -8.94 27.71
N ASP A 667 -30.12 -7.73 28.23
CA ASP A 667 -30.17 -6.50 27.46
C ASP A 667 -28.99 -6.43 26.48
N LEU A 668 -27.79 -6.80 26.95
CA LEU A 668 -26.59 -6.98 26.13
C LEU A 668 -26.85 -7.89 24.92
N LEU A 669 -27.42 -9.08 25.18
CA LEU A 669 -27.70 -10.07 24.14
C LEU A 669 -28.73 -9.59 23.12
N HIS A 670 -29.81 -8.94 23.57
CA HIS A 670 -30.83 -8.41 22.67
C HIS A 670 -30.32 -7.23 21.85
N PHE A 671 -29.55 -6.33 22.46
CA PHE A 671 -28.97 -5.19 21.76
C PHE A 671 -27.99 -5.65 20.68
N ALA A 672 -27.03 -6.50 21.04
CA ALA A 672 -26.04 -7.05 20.11
C ALA A 672 -26.72 -7.77 18.92
N ARG A 673 -27.77 -8.54 19.19
CA ARG A 673 -28.52 -9.23 18.12
C ARG A 673 -29.32 -8.28 17.23
N HIS A 674 -29.86 -7.21 17.80
CA HIS A 674 -30.57 -6.18 17.03
C HIS A 674 -29.61 -5.42 16.11
N VAL A 675 -28.44 -5.03 16.63
CA VAL A 675 -27.40 -4.33 15.87
C VAL A 675 -26.82 -5.19 14.77
N ASP A 676 -26.45 -6.46 15.05
CA ASP A 676 -25.93 -7.37 14.01
C ASP A 676 -26.96 -7.63 12.89
N TYR A 677 -28.25 -7.65 13.24
CA TYR A 677 -29.30 -7.80 12.23
C TYR A 677 -29.43 -6.57 11.31
N LEU A 678 -29.33 -5.35 11.86
CA LEU A 678 -29.40 -4.12 11.08
C LEU A 678 -28.10 -3.86 10.29
N PHE A 679 -26.94 -4.17 10.88
CA PHE A 679 -25.62 -3.81 10.37
C PHE A 679 -24.70 -5.04 10.29
N PRO A 680 -24.87 -5.91 9.30
CA PRO A 680 -24.13 -7.16 9.22
C PRO A 680 -22.66 -7.03 8.79
N ARG A 681 -22.22 -5.82 8.39
CA ARG A 681 -20.83 -5.48 8.00
C ARG A 681 -20.06 -4.73 9.09
N LEU A 682 -20.65 -4.59 10.27
CA LEU A 682 -20.06 -3.86 11.39
C LEU A 682 -18.74 -4.52 11.81
N LYS A 683 -17.67 -3.72 11.86
CA LYS A 683 -16.32 -4.14 12.27
C LYS A 683 -16.03 -3.85 13.73
N GLY A 684 -16.71 -2.86 14.33
CA GLY A 684 -16.51 -2.52 15.73
C GLY A 684 -17.63 -1.68 16.33
N VAL A 685 -17.92 -1.92 17.61
CA VAL A 685 -18.78 -1.09 18.46
C VAL A 685 -17.99 -0.53 19.63
N PHE A 686 -18.08 0.79 19.84
CA PHE A 686 -17.26 1.50 20.83
C PHE A 686 -18.09 2.38 21.75
N ALA A 687 -17.61 2.53 22.99
CA ALA A 687 -18.05 3.60 23.88
C ALA A 687 -17.48 4.94 23.38
N TYR A 688 -18.19 6.04 23.62
CA TYR A 688 -17.59 7.36 23.40
C TYR A 688 -16.70 7.77 24.58
N GLU A 689 -15.42 8.02 24.29
CA GLU A 689 -14.44 8.37 25.32
C GLU A 689 -14.38 9.88 25.66
N GLY A 690 -14.94 10.74 24.80
CA GLY A 690 -14.77 12.20 24.84
C GLY A 690 -15.83 12.97 25.64
N GLY A 691 -16.34 12.44 26.76
CA GLY A 691 -17.33 13.12 27.60
C GLY A 691 -16.94 13.03 29.07
N GLY A 692 -17.01 14.12 29.84
CA GLY A 692 -16.49 14.29 31.21
C GLY A 692 -17.06 13.41 32.33
N GLY A 693 -17.41 12.15 32.06
CA GLY A 693 -17.75 11.16 33.07
C GLY A 693 -16.59 10.88 34.04
N HIS A 694 -16.92 10.61 35.30
CA HIS A 694 -15.96 10.19 36.31
C HIS A 694 -15.26 8.88 35.88
N GLY A 695 -13.97 8.73 36.22
CA GLY A 695 -13.14 7.61 35.74
C GLY A 695 -13.71 6.21 35.98
N ARG A 696 -14.53 6.02 37.02
CA ARG A 696 -15.18 4.73 37.32
C ARG A 696 -16.36 4.41 36.40
N ASP A 697 -17.12 5.43 35.99
CA ASP A 697 -18.25 5.28 35.07
C ASP A 697 -17.76 5.07 33.63
N ARG A 698 -16.61 5.69 33.28
CA ARG A 698 -15.95 5.47 31.98
C ARG A 698 -15.42 4.04 31.81
N GLU A 699 -14.77 3.49 32.83
CA GLU A 699 -14.20 2.14 32.77
C GLU A 699 -15.29 1.04 32.69
N THR A 700 -16.39 1.24 33.43
CA THR A 700 -17.54 0.32 33.39
C THR A 700 -18.28 0.39 32.06
N ASP A 701 -18.42 1.59 31.47
CA ASP A 701 -19.05 1.76 30.16
C ASP A 701 -18.20 1.20 29.01
N ALA A 702 -16.88 1.44 29.03
CA ALA A 702 -15.94 0.85 28.07
C ALA A 702 -16.00 -0.68 28.09
N THR A 703 -16.01 -1.28 29.29
CA THR A 703 -16.13 -2.74 29.46
C THR A 703 -17.45 -3.27 28.91
N ARG A 704 -18.56 -2.54 29.13
CA ARG A 704 -19.89 -2.88 28.62
C ARG A 704 -19.91 -2.95 27.09
N TRP A 705 -19.38 -1.91 26.42
CA TRP A 705 -19.38 -1.86 24.97
C TRP A 705 -18.41 -2.86 24.33
N MET A 706 -17.30 -3.18 25.00
CA MET A 706 -16.42 -4.28 24.62
C MET A 706 -17.15 -5.64 24.63
N GLN A 707 -17.98 -5.92 25.64
CA GLN A 707 -18.80 -7.13 25.68
C GLN A 707 -19.84 -7.19 24.56
N VAL A 708 -20.45 -6.05 24.21
CA VAL A 708 -21.37 -5.96 23.07
C VAL A 708 -20.66 -6.29 21.77
N ASP A 709 -19.46 -5.73 21.58
CA ASP A 709 -18.65 -5.95 20.38
C ASP A 709 -18.30 -7.43 20.21
N GLU A 710 -17.80 -8.08 21.28
CA GLU A 710 -17.50 -9.52 21.29
C GLU A 710 -18.73 -10.38 20.92
N LEU A 711 -19.90 -10.04 21.46
CA LEU A 711 -21.15 -10.74 21.15
C LEU A 711 -21.54 -10.58 19.67
N ILE A 712 -21.41 -9.38 19.11
CA ILE A 712 -21.67 -9.11 17.68
C ILE A 712 -20.71 -9.92 16.83
N MET A 713 -19.40 -9.87 17.11
CA MET A 713 -18.39 -10.65 16.37
C MET A 713 -18.68 -12.15 16.41
N THR A 714 -19.16 -12.65 17.56
CA THR A 714 -19.58 -14.04 17.72
C THR A 714 -20.78 -14.37 16.84
N TYR A 715 -21.83 -13.55 16.83
CA TYR A 715 -23.00 -13.75 15.96
C TYR A 715 -22.62 -13.73 14.47
N GLN A 716 -21.74 -12.83 14.07
CA GLN A 716 -21.24 -12.74 12.71
C GLN A 716 -20.42 -13.97 12.32
N ALA A 717 -19.60 -14.52 13.22
CA ALA A 717 -18.85 -15.76 13.00
C ALA A 717 -19.80 -16.95 12.77
N VAL A 718 -20.79 -17.14 13.66
CA VAL A 718 -21.79 -18.21 13.53
C VAL A 718 -22.58 -18.09 12.22
N ARG A 719 -22.95 -16.86 11.82
CA ARG A 719 -23.62 -16.60 10.53
C ARG A 719 -22.74 -17.00 9.34
N ARG A 720 -21.44 -16.63 9.35
CA ARG A 720 -20.49 -17.01 8.29
C ARG A 720 -20.31 -18.53 8.20
N GLU A 721 -20.18 -19.21 9.32
CA GLU A 721 -20.10 -20.68 9.37
C GLU A 721 -21.36 -21.32 8.77
N THR A 722 -22.54 -20.87 9.18
CA THR A 722 -23.82 -21.39 8.68
C THR A 722 -23.96 -21.19 7.17
N LEU A 723 -23.60 -20.01 6.65
CA LEU A 723 -23.60 -19.74 5.20
C LEU A 723 -22.60 -20.62 4.44
N SER A 724 -21.43 -20.88 5.02
CA SER A 724 -20.41 -21.77 4.43
C SER A 724 -20.84 -23.24 4.40
N GLN A 725 -21.66 -23.68 5.36
CA GLN A 725 -22.23 -25.03 5.38
C GLN A 725 -23.35 -25.17 4.35
N LEU A 726 -24.22 -24.15 4.25
CA LEU A 726 -25.32 -24.14 3.28
C LEU A 726 -24.81 -24.15 1.83
N SER A 727 -23.77 -23.38 1.52
CA SER A 727 -23.17 -23.36 0.18
C SER A 727 -22.53 -24.70 -0.23
N ARG A 728 -22.03 -25.48 0.74
CA ARG A 728 -21.53 -26.85 0.52
C ARG A 728 -22.65 -27.85 0.26
N THR A 729 -23.83 -27.67 0.87
CA THR A 729 -24.99 -28.57 0.69
C THR A 729 -25.81 -28.28 -0.56
N SER A 730 -25.74 -27.07 -1.13
CA SER A 730 -26.44 -26.70 -2.36
C SER A 730 -25.67 -27.02 -3.65
N GLY A 731 -24.43 -27.50 -3.53
CA GLY A 731 -23.58 -27.92 -4.65
C GLY A 731 -23.54 -29.43 -4.91
N SER A 732 -24.34 -30.20 -4.18
CA SER A 732 -24.63 -31.63 -4.42
C SER A 732 -26.04 -31.79 -4.98
#